data_AF-A0A354Z9S1-F1
#
_entry.id   AF-A0A354Z9S1-F1
#
_cell.length_a   1.000
_cell.length_b   1.000
_cell.length_c   1.000
_cell.angle_alpha   90.00
_cell.angle_beta   90.00
_cell.angle_gamma   90.00
#
_symmetry.space_group_name_H-M   'P 1'
#
loop_
_entity.id
_entity.type
_entity.pdbx_description
1 polymer ?
#
loop_
_entity_poly.entity_id
_entity_poly.type
_entity_poly.pdbx_seq_one_letter_code
_entity_poly.pdbx_strand_id
1 'polypeptide(L)'
;MKIRNKEYVKVSLLWVFGIFIFVLFTVLIASPFILWIMQPYRQLDIWVVDKTVPYPDFREHAGLFWLLNNEKISKPGTKVLYDVRTDYYGFYPFAKDEWRTIPIPRGAKRPDLIYIADTYGVYRDDYMQKKLPNDFSSIIYGGLDNDDYTTIQESLGDGNTLIAEFNTAASPTNGRDRALFGRLIGLKWYGWIGNYYESLAKNGGVPDWVVENWETERNQIWEYSGRGIVLLDEGGRVEVLTEQEDIGKNGMKVVFEQQWAKTIGIQKPTSYRYWFEWVSTDPLVEEIAHYDLDLTPSGKHKLDALGLPNVFPAVVRFKNNQCTSWYFAGDFADLQFSGTTYRMRGIQTIKRVLADDTVDNNSYFFWNVYAPLMHYILSTIERHKVDAEATMKPPELQVNVRAVKEGFQLKSTEGEWRTIFLRSVNLGIAEPGKYFTNFPSDSDTYVRWLEDIGRLGANTVRVYTLLPPEFYRALKIYNQTHPDRPLFLLQEIWPEEHPPGNDYLQPAYQEAYLKEIQYAIDAVYGRANVPQRTGRAWGLYSVDVSQWLIGWLVGRELESAEVMQTDASHQGVTYTGNYVSAGQGASPTEVWLAASLDAAAMAEAERYGTLHPVGIVSWPTLDPLEHDTEWDPETGKRNRWNDRASVSIEHLDVTEKMGAGLFGAYHIYPNYPDFIVNEPAYDRYHDQFGVLRYGGYLEEFMTTHTRYPAVVAEFGMANGAGVAHISSDGLNHGGVDETTAGRDILRMYTAIQKTGYAGASIFEFMDEWAKKTWVTEPFMIPFDRRVLWHNVVDPEQNYGLIANEAVPPTLIEQQIQGIEVLSDLEVMHDASYLYLTLRLAGLKSPTEYEILLGIDTYDRTLGQMRWPGNLDKTASGLEFLLDIKNNEARLLVIPSYNIASSKYASTLRRDGMFEEISMLVNGTVTTKDGRVIPEKRFDASHMRQGSFDEAGNLWYVEGNSIHVRIPWNRLNVTDPSSLRVLHDTRNIGSPETDMLRTTRTDGFVFDARVLDPATRAQVGSLNANTGSPYMWQGWEETPPYRKRIKKSYMIVRDAWEQEAEKEKAILVDFVGTKEAR
;
A
#
# COMPACT_ATOMS: atom_id res chain seq x y z
N MET A 1 29.77 41.98 -92.93
CA MET A 1 28.63 42.09 -91.97
C MET A 1 28.19 40.72 -91.40
N LYS A 2 29.10 39.75 -91.18
CA LYS A 2 28.75 38.37 -90.72
C LYS A 2 29.37 37.94 -89.38
N ILE A 3 30.13 38.82 -88.71
CA ILE A 3 30.81 38.50 -87.43
C ILE A 3 30.03 39.07 -86.23
N ARG A 4 29.24 40.12 -86.41
CA ARG A 4 28.51 40.82 -85.33
C ARG A 4 27.25 40.08 -84.81
N ASN A 5 26.78 39.04 -85.51
CA ASN A 5 25.56 38.30 -85.16
C ASN A 5 25.83 37.07 -84.25
N LYS A 6 27.05 36.53 -84.23
CA LYS A 6 27.42 35.40 -83.36
C LYS A 6 27.70 35.82 -81.91
N GLU A 7 28.24 37.02 -81.69
CA GLU A 7 28.47 37.55 -80.34
C GLU A 7 27.18 37.97 -79.65
N TYR A 8 26.24 38.62 -80.37
CA TYR A 8 24.93 38.96 -79.81
C TYR A 8 24.14 37.72 -79.37
N VAL A 9 24.13 36.66 -80.18
CA VAL A 9 23.46 35.40 -79.81
C VAL A 9 24.15 34.73 -78.61
N LYS A 10 25.48 34.74 -78.51
CA LYS A 10 26.22 34.22 -77.34
C LYS A 10 25.95 35.03 -76.07
N VAL A 11 25.93 36.36 -76.15
CA VAL A 11 25.64 37.24 -75.01
C VAL A 11 24.19 37.09 -74.56
N SER A 12 23.23 37.02 -75.48
CA SER A 12 21.82 36.75 -75.15
C SER A 12 21.62 35.36 -74.54
N LEU A 13 22.32 34.31 -75.04
CA LEU A 13 22.31 32.97 -74.42
C LEU A 13 22.92 32.98 -73.01
N LEU A 14 24.00 33.72 -72.78
CA LEU A 14 24.60 33.88 -71.45
C LEU A 14 23.70 34.64 -70.48
N TRP A 15 22.96 35.66 -70.94
CA TRP A 15 21.96 36.35 -70.12
C TRP A 15 20.74 35.48 -69.83
N VAL A 16 20.23 34.74 -70.81
CA VAL A 16 19.13 33.78 -70.59
C VAL A 16 19.57 32.66 -69.64
N PHE A 17 20.80 32.15 -69.79
CA PHE A 17 21.36 31.16 -68.88
C PHE A 17 21.61 31.74 -67.48
N GLY A 18 22.10 32.97 -67.37
CA GLY A 18 22.28 33.68 -66.10
C GLY A 18 20.96 33.97 -65.39
N ILE A 19 19.93 34.39 -66.12
CA ILE A 19 18.56 34.57 -65.60
C ILE A 19 17.98 33.22 -65.19
N PHE A 20 18.17 32.17 -65.99
CA PHE A 20 17.71 30.84 -65.65
C PHE A 20 18.38 30.31 -64.38
N ILE A 21 19.70 30.48 -64.24
CA ILE A 21 20.43 30.15 -63.01
C ILE A 21 19.93 30.98 -61.83
N PHE A 22 19.72 32.29 -62.02
CA PHE A 22 19.21 33.16 -60.96
C PHE A 22 17.81 32.76 -60.52
N VAL A 23 16.91 32.45 -61.46
CA VAL A 23 15.54 31.97 -61.16
C VAL A 23 15.59 30.60 -60.49
N LEU A 24 16.41 29.67 -61.00
CA LEU A 24 16.59 28.35 -60.40
C LEU A 24 17.11 28.45 -58.96
N PHE A 25 18.11 29.29 -58.73
CA PHE A 25 18.69 29.52 -57.40
C PHE A 25 17.69 30.21 -56.46
N THR A 26 16.92 31.18 -56.98
CA THR A 26 15.84 31.85 -56.25
C THR A 26 14.73 30.87 -55.87
N VAL A 27 14.29 30.01 -56.79
CA VAL A 27 13.30 28.95 -56.54
C VAL A 27 13.86 27.94 -55.54
N LEU A 28 15.13 27.56 -55.66
CA LEU A 28 15.77 26.62 -54.73
C LEU A 28 15.83 27.18 -53.31
N ILE A 29 16.19 28.45 -53.12
CA ILE A 29 16.22 29.14 -51.81
C ILE A 29 14.81 29.38 -51.26
N ALA A 30 13.85 29.76 -52.11
CA ALA A 30 12.47 30.04 -51.68
C ALA A 30 11.65 28.76 -51.46
N SER A 31 12.01 27.65 -52.11
CA SER A 31 11.24 26.39 -52.07
C SER A 31 10.96 25.86 -50.67
N PRO A 32 11.89 25.87 -49.69
CA PRO A 32 11.61 25.33 -48.36
C PRO A 32 10.60 26.18 -47.58
N PHE A 33 10.56 27.50 -47.83
CA PHE A 33 9.57 28.42 -47.25
C PHE A 33 8.20 28.24 -47.90
N ILE A 34 8.15 28.12 -49.23
CA ILE A 34 6.90 27.85 -49.97
C ILE A 34 6.32 26.49 -49.55
N LEU A 35 7.17 25.46 -49.44
CA LEU A 35 6.75 24.12 -49.01
C LEU A 35 6.20 24.11 -47.58
N TRP A 36 6.74 24.93 -46.68
CA TRP A 36 6.18 25.11 -45.33
C TRP A 36 4.82 25.81 -45.37
N ILE A 37 4.66 26.85 -46.20
CA ILE A 37 3.37 27.53 -46.40
C ILE A 37 2.31 26.56 -46.96
N MET A 38 2.70 25.67 -47.88
CA MET A 38 1.82 24.68 -48.50
C MET A 38 1.50 23.47 -47.60
N GLN A 39 2.26 23.23 -46.53
CA GLN A 39 2.01 22.15 -45.59
C GLN A 39 0.62 22.31 -44.94
N PRO A 40 -0.18 21.24 -44.77
CA PRO A 40 -1.44 21.33 -44.04
C PRO A 40 -1.19 21.66 -42.55
N TYR A 41 -2.19 22.28 -41.92
CA TYR A 41 -2.19 22.47 -40.48
C TYR A 41 -2.48 21.15 -39.78
N ARG A 42 -1.70 20.86 -38.74
CA ARG A 42 -1.85 19.71 -37.85
C ARG A 42 -2.58 20.17 -36.59
N GLN A 43 -3.69 19.56 -36.21
CA GLN A 43 -4.53 20.06 -35.11
C GLN A 43 -4.39 19.17 -33.87
N LEU A 44 -3.79 19.72 -32.82
CA LEU A 44 -3.62 19.07 -31.53
C LEU A 44 -4.03 20.03 -30.40
N ASP A 45 -4.76 19.53 -29.42
CA ASP A 45 -5.03 20.23 -28.15
C ASP A 45 -3.87 19.97 -27.20
N ILE A 46 -2.99 20.95 -27.05
CA ILE A 46 -1.79 20.87 -26.22
C ILE A 46 -1.92 21.80 -25.03
N TRP A 47 -1.71 21.27 -23.82
CA TRP A 47 -1.53 22.03 -22.59
C TRP A 47 -0.05 22.05 -22.26
N VAL A 48 0.54 23.25 -22.24
CA VAL A 48 1.93 23.44 -21.77
C VAL A 48 1.87 24.02 -20.37
N VAL A 49 2.59 23.43 -19.42
CA VAL A 49 2.71 23.89 -18.03
C VAL A 49 4.14 24.34 -17.81
N ASP A 50 4.31 25.61 -17.44
CA ASP A 50 5.60 26.20 -17.06
C ASP A 50 5.40 27.21 -15.93
N LYS A 51 5.93 26.88 -14.74
CA LYS A 51 5.87 27.75 -13.55
C LYS A 51 7.16 28.57 -13.37
N THR A 52 8.15 28.42 -14.24
CA THR A 52 9.51 28.95 -14.13
C THR A 52 9.80 29.96 -15.26
N VAL A 53 9.03 31.06 -15.29
CA VAL A 53 9.22 32.14 -16.29
C VAL A 53 9.59 33.47 -15.60
N PRO A 54 10.79 33.59 -14.99
CA PRO A 54 11.21 34.82 -14.34
C PRO A 54 11.46 35.97 -15.33
N TYR A 55 11.77 35.65 -16.59
CA TYR A 55 12.12 36.62 -17.63
C TYR A 55 11.29 36.42 -18.92
N PRO A 56 11.10 37.47 -19.75
CA PRO A 56 10.34 37.38 -21.00
C PRO A 56 11.16 36.76 -22.17
N ASP A 57 12.05 35.82 -21.87
CA ASP A 57 12.80 35.01 -22.84
C ASP A 57 12.21 33.62 -23.06
N PHE A 58 11.34 33.16 -22.13
CA PHE A 58 10.54 31.94 -22.23
C PHE A 58 11.38 30.68 -22.45
N ARG A 59 12.57 30.66 -21.85
CA ARG A 59 13.65 29.74 -22.18
C ARG A 59 13.25 28.27 -22.02
N GLU A 60 12.60 27.93 -20.91
CA GLU A 60 12.26 26.54 -20.52
C GLU A 60 11.32 25.85 -21.52
N HIS A 61 10.41 26.58 -22.19
CA HIS A 61 9.50 26.00 -23.18
C HIS A 61 9.71 26.50 -24.62
N ALA A 62 10.67 27.39 -24.88
CA ALA A 62 10.90 27.96 -26.22
C ALA A 62 11.19 26.87 -27.28
N GLY A 63 11.93 25.82 -26.90
CA GLY A 63 12.25 24.69 -27.78
C GLY A 63 11.03 23.96 -28.31
N LEU A 64 10.09 23.61 -27.41
CA LEU A 64 8.83 22.98 -27.77
C LEU A 64 8.03 23.86 -28.74
N PHE A 65 7.80 25.12 -28.40
CA PHE A 65 7.01 26.03 -29.22
C PHE A 65 7.62 26.27 -30.60
N TRP A 66 8.95 26.30 -30.70
CA TRP A 66 9.62 26.37 -31.98
C TRP A 66 9.33 25.12 -32.84
N LEU A 67 9.35 23.93 -32.25
CA LEU A 67 9.03 22.67 -32.93
C LEU A 67 7.55 22.62 -33.36
N LEU A 68 6.61 22.96 -32.48
CA LEU A 68 5.18 23.02 -32.80
C LEU A 68 4.92 23.91 -34.01
N ASN A 69 5.57 25.08 -34.04
CA ASN A 69 5.46 26.04 -35.13
C ASN A 69 6.14 25.56 -36.42
N ASN A 70 7.29 24.89 -36.34
CA ASN A 70 7.95 24.32 -37.50
C ASN A 70 7.15 23.17 -38.12
N GLU A 71 6.54 22.32 -37.29
CA GLU A 71 5.67 21.22 -37.70
C GLU A 71 4.26 21.67 -38.12
N LYS A 72 3.97 22.97 -37.97
CA LYS A 72 2.70 23.62 -38.32
C LYS A 72 1.51 23.07 -37.53
N ILE A 73 1.73 22.85 -36.24
CA ILE A 73 0.71 22.44 -35.27
C ILE A 73 -0.09 23.68 -34.82
N SER A 74 -1.41 23.58 -34.89
CA SER A 74 -2.37 24.63 -34.55
C SER A 74 -3.41 24.16 -33.54
N LYS A 75 -4.03 25.14 -32.87
CA LYS A 75 -5.11 24.89 -31.91
C LYS A 75 -6.30 24.20 -32.57
N PRO A 76 -7.00 23.27 -31.89
CA PRO A 76 -8.12 22.52 -32.43
C PRO A 76 -9.19 23.42 -33.07
N GLY A 77 -9.71 23.04 -34.24
CA GLY A 77 -10.75 23.80 -34.93
C GLY A 77 -10.31 25.14 -35.53
N THR A 78 -9.01 25.48 -35.48
CA THR A 78 -8.47 26.75 -36.00
C THR A 78 -7.29 26.55 -36.96
N LYS A 79 -6.76 27.66 -37.51
CA LYS A 79 -5.48 27.73 -38.22
C LYS A 79 -4.46 28.59 -37.47
N VAL A 80 -4.66 28.74 -36.16
CA VAL A 80 -3.83 29.56 -35.27
C VAL A 80 -2.77 28.68 -34.66
N LEU A 81 -1.49 29.02 -34.91
CA LEU A 81 -0.35 28.34 -34.32
C LEU A 81 -0.20 28.71 -32.83
N TYR A 82 0.56 27.91 -32.08
CA TYR A 82 0.84 28.14 -30.66
C TYR A 82 1.83 29.31 -30.45
N ASP A 83 1.47 30.23 -29.56
CA ASP A 83 2.27 31.40 -29.18
C ASP A 83 2.98 31.16 -27.85
N VAL A 84 4.31 31.17 -27.90
CA VAL A 84 5.22 30.98 -26.75
C VAL A 84 4.92 31.94 -25.59
N ARG A 85 4.34 33.12 -25.87
CA ARG A 85 4.10 34.14 -24.84
C ARG A 85 2.78 33.99 -24.10
N THR A 86 1.81 33.25 -24.65
CA THR A 86 0.43 33.27 -24.16
C THR A 86 -0.21 31.90 -23.99
N ASP A 87 0.35 30.85 -24.58
CA ASP A 87 -0.31 29.54 -24.65
C ASP A 87 0.30 28.50 -23.69
N TYR A 88 0.56 28.91 -22.44
CA TYR A 88 0.99 28.02 -21.35
C TYR A 88 0.24 28.29 -20.03
N TYR A 89 0.34 27.39 -19.07
CA TYR A 89 -0.21 27.53 -17.71
C TYR A 89 0.94 27.69 -16.71
N GLY A 90 0.80 28.57 -15.73
CA GLY A 90 1.84 28.87 -14.74
C GLY A 90 2.12 30.36 -14.59
N PHE A 91 3.39 30.77 -14.57
CA PHE A 91 3.80 32.13 -14.18
C PHE A 91 3.96 33.07 -15.37
N TYR A 92 3.36 34.26 -15.33
CA TYR A 92 3.42 35.25 -16.41
C TYR A 92 4.02 36.59 -15.95
N PRO A 93 5.21 36.98 -16.45
CA PRO A 93 5.75 38.32 -16.25
C PRO A 93 5.03 39.32 -17.16
N PHE A 94 4.26 40.25 -16.60
CA PHE A 94 3.47 41.22 -17.39
C PHE A 94 4.02 42.66 -17.34
N ALA A 95 4.66 43.06 -16.24
CA ALA A 95 5.39 44.32 -16.13
C ALA A 95 6.53 44.22 -15.10
N LYS A 96 7.33 45.29 -14.95
CA LYS A 96 8.42 45.34 -13.96
C LYS A 96 7.85 45.10 -12.57
N ASP A 97 8.33 44.05 -11.90
CA ASP A 97 7.90 43.64 -10.56
C ASP A 97 6.40 43.24 -10.46
N GLU A 98 5.70 43.01 -11.59
CA GLU A 98 4.29 42.61 -11.63
C GLU A 98 4.08 41.32 -12.45
N TRP A 99 3.33 40.37 -11.89
CA TRP A 99 3.06 39.07 -12.50
C TRP A 99 1.60 38.64 -12.32
N ARG A 100 1.20 37.62 -13.07
CA ARG A 100 -0.04 36.87 -12.85
C ARG A 100 0.24 35.38 -12.98
N THR A 101 -0.62 34.56 -12.40
CA THR A 101 -0.58 33.10 -12.56
C THR A 101 -1.82 32.62 -13.28
N ILE A 102 -1.67 31.65 -14.19
CA ILE A 102 -2.79 31.00 -14.87
C ILE A 102 -2.78 29.51 -14.49
N PRO A 103 -3.76 29.02 -13.72
CA PRO A 103 -3.82 27.62 -13.34
C PRO A 103 -4.19 26.73 -14.53
N ILE A 104 -3.87 25.44 -14.43
CA ILE A 104 -4.34 24.41 -15.37
C ILE A 104 -5.88 24.41 -15.39
N PRO A 105 -6.55 24.27 -16.56
CA PRO A 105 -8.01 24.31 -16.62
C PRO A 105 -8.63 23.17 -15.82
N ARG A 106 -9.55 23.49 -14.90
CA ARG A 106 -10.32 22.48 -14.17
C ARG A 106 -11.48 21.94 -15.01
N GLY A 107 -11.84 20.68 -14.75
CA GLY A 107 -12.93 19.96 -15.41
C GLY A 107 -12.42 18.86 -16.35
N ALA A 108 -13.29 17.91 -16.69
CA ALA A 108 -12.95 16.68 -17.43
C ALA A 108 -12.60 16.88 -18.92
N LYS A 109 -11.91 17.98 -19.26
CA LYS A 109 -11.33 18.17 -20.60
C LYS A 109 -10.03 17.36 -20.69
N ARG A 110 -9.91 16.56 -21.73
CA ARG A 110 -8.75 15.71 -22.02
C ARG A 110 -8.01 16.25 -23.24
N PRO A 111 -6.88 16.97 -23.07
CA PRO A 111 -6.07 17.42 -24.19
C PRO A 111 -5.41 16.22 -24.89
N ASP A 112 -4.98 16.39 -26.14
CA ASP A 112 -4.20 15.39 -26.86
C ASP A 112 -2.80 15.21 -26.22
N LEU A 113 -2.23 16.31 -25.69
CA LEU A 113 -0.93 16.34 -25.01
C LEU A 113 -0.95 17.28 -23.79
N ILE A 114 -0.47 16.79 -22.65
CA ILE A 114 -0.03 17.61 -21.51
C ILE A 114 1.51 17.59 -21.51
N TYR A 115 2.13 18.76 -21.53
CA TYR A 115 3.57 18.93 -21.51
C TYR A 115 3.97 19.80 -20.31
N ILE A 116 4.70 19.23 -19.35
CA ILE A 116 5.22 19.95 -18.20
C ILE A 116 6.68 20.28 -18.47
N ALA A 117 6.95 21.56 -18.74
CA ALA A 117 8.27 22.05 -19.11
C ALA A 117 9.16 22.20 -17.87
N ASP A 118 8.73 23.03 -16.91
CA ASP A 118 9.44 23.26 -15.66
C ASP A 118 8.45 23.69 -14.56
N THR A 119 8.65 23.20 -13.33
CA THR A 119 7.83 23.58 -12.17
C THR A 119 8.62 24.18 -11.02
N TYR A 120 9.94 24.30 -11.09
CA TYR A 120 10.81 24.82 -10.03
C TYR A 120 10.31 26.14 -9.42
N GLY A 121 9.85 27.04 -10.28
CA GLY A 121 9.22 28.27 -9.88
C GLY A 121 10.12 29.49 -9.94
N VAL A 122 9.51 30.61 -9.58
CA VAL A 122 10.13 31.93 -9.61
C VAL A 122 10.40 32.40 -8.19
N TYR A 123 11.64 32.75 -7.91
CA TYR A 123 12.10 33.27 -6.63
C TYR A 123 12.14 34.80 -6.63
N ARG A 124 11.94 35.41 -5.46
CA ARG A 124 11.81 36.87 -5.33
C ARG A 124 13.02 37.63 -5.84
N ASP A 125 14.23 37.20 -5.46
CA ASP A 125 15.46 37.88 -5.85
C ASP A 125 15.75 37.75 -7.35
N ASP A 126 15.42 36.60 -7.94
CA ASP A 126 15.60 36.32 -9.37
C ASP A 126 14.67 37.18 -10.22
N TYR A 127 13.40 37.30 -9.81
CA TYR A 127 12.41 38.12 -10.50
C TYR A 127 12.69 39.61 -10.36
N MET A 128 13.00 40.06 -9.14
CA MET A 128 13.23 41.47 -8.81
C MET A 128 14.61 41.97 -9.24
N GLN A 129 15.50 41.06 -9.66
CA GLN A 129 16.91 41.33 -10.00
C GLN A 129 17.65 42.08 -8.87
N LYS A 130 17.35 41.73 -7.61
CA LYS A 130 17.91 42.35 -6.40
C LYS A 130 18.21 41.27 -5.38
N LYS A 131 19.48 41.12 -5.03
CA LYS A 131 19.94 40.27 -3.92
C LYS A 131 19.69 41.03 -2.60
N LEU A 132 18.75 40.58 -1.78
CA LEU A 132 18.52 41.19 -0.46
C LEU A 132 19.60 40.67 0.52
N PRO A 133 20.25 41.53 1.33
CA PRO A 133 21.27 41.05 2.26
C PRO A 133 20.66 40.20 3.38
N ASN A 134 21.19 38.99 3.58
CA ASN A 134 20.93 38.06 4.69
C ASN A 134 19.59 37.29 4.73
N ASP A 135 18.82 37.19 3.63
CA ASP A 135 17.65 36.30 3.57
C ASP A 135 17.78 35.29 2.42
N PHE A 136 17.36 34.04 2.66
CA PHE A 136 17.09 33.10 1.59
C PHE A 136 15.95 33.68 0.72
N SER A 137 16.15 33.74 -0.59
CA SER A 137 15.13 34.24 -1.52
C SER A 137 13.85 33.44 -1.34
N SER A 138 12.74 34.11 -1.00
CA SER A 138 11.45 33.45 -0.83
C SER A 138 10.86 33.11 -2.21
N ILE A 139 10.35 31.89 -2.38
CA ILE A 139 9.62 31.50 -3.57
C ILE A 139 8.35 32.37 -3.76
N ILE A 140 8.09 32.82 -4.98
CA ILE A 140 6.87 33.55 -5.36
C ILE A 140 5.78 32.55 -5.78
N TYR A 141 6.14 31.60 -6.66
CA TYR A 141 5.24 30.60 -7.23
C TYR A 141 6.06 29.48 -7.84
N GLY A 142 5.69 28.22 -7.61
CA GLY A 142 6.38 27.03 -8.11
C GLY A 142 5.93 25.77 -7.39
N GLY A 143 6.55 24.65 -7.77
CA GLY A 143 6.23 23.30 -7.36
C GLY A 143 4.96 22.77 -8.00
N LEU A 144 4.88 21.45 -8.19
CA LEU A 144 3.59 20.80 -8.33
C LEU A 144 2.89 20.79 -6.97
N ASP A 145 1.62 21.19 -6.96
CA ASP A 145 0.76 21.04 -5.82
C ASP A 145 -0.32 19.97 -6.08
N ASN A 146 -1.10 19.65 -5.03
CA ASN A 146 -2.18 18.67 -5.11
C ASN A 146 -3.27 19.05 -6.14
N ASP A 147 -3.50 20.34 -6.39
CA ASP A 147 -4.49 20.79 -7.37
C ASP A 147 -3.98 20.55 -8.80
N ASP A 148 -2.70 20.78 -9.08
CA ASP A 148 -2.09 20.43 -10.37
C ASP A 148 -2.17 18.93 -10.61
N TYR A 149 -1.73 18.13 -9.63
CA TYR A 149 -1.75 16.67 -9.73
C TYR A 149 -3.16 16.16 -10.00
N THR A 150 -4.15 16.63 -9.24
CA THR A 150 -5.55 16.21 -9.40
C THR A 150 -6.06 16.57 -10.80
N THR A 151 -5.77 17.78 -11.26
CA THR A 151 -6.19 18.23 -12.60
C THR A 151 -5.53 17.40 -13.71
N ILE A 152 -4.22 17.15 -13.61
CA ILE A 152 -3.50 16.31 -14.56
C ILE A 152 -4.09 14.89 -14.55
N GLN A 153 -4.30 14.29 -13.37
CA GLN A 153 -4.88 12.96 -13.25
C GLN A 153 -6.25 12.90 -13.93
N GLU A 154 -7.17 13.81 -13.61
CA GLU A 154 -8.53 13.87 -14.18
C GLU A 154 -8.54 14.07 -15.71
N SER A 155 -7.54 14.78 -16.23
CA SER A 155 -7.37 15.04 -17.65
C SER A 155 -6.73 13.88 -18.42
N LEU A 156 -6.21 12.84 -17.76
CA LEU A 156 -5.65 11.66 -18.44
C LEU A 156 -6.73 10.62 -18.77
N GLY A 157 -6.54 9.97 -19.94
CA GLY A 157 -7.48 9.01 -20.50
C GLY A 157 -7.59 9.11 -22.03
N ASP A 158 -8.38 8.22 -22.64
CA ASP A 158 -8.66 8.19 -24.09
C ASP A 158 -7.43 8.17 -25.00
N GLY A 159 -6.31 7.63 -24.50
CA GLY A 159 -5.06 7.48 -25.26
C GLY A 159 -4.22 8.76 -25.34
N ASN A 160 -4.52 9.79 -24.54
CA ASN A 160 -3.72 11.01 -24.53
C ASN A 160 -2.30 10.82 -23.98
N THR A 161 -1.45 11.83 -24.21
CA THR A 161 -0.02 11.77 -23.84
C THR A 161 0.32 12.80 -22.76
N LEU A 162 1.12 12.38 -21.78
CA LEU A 162 1.78 13.25 -20.81
C LEU A 162 3.29 13.25 -21.09
N ILE A 163 3.91 14.42 -21.12
CA ILE A 163 5.37 14.58 -21.16
C ILE A 163 5.74 15.47 -19.99
N ALA A 164 6.77 15.08 -19.24
CA ALA A 164 7.37 15.89 -18.20
C ALA A 164 8.89 15.84 -18.31
N GLU A 165 9.54 16.97 -18.04
CA GLU A 165 11.00 17.07 -18.05
C GLU A 165 11.56 17.27 -16.65
N PHE A 166 12.90 17.35 -16.58
CA PHE A 166 13.64 17.74 -15.40
C PHE A 166 13.00 18.92 -14.68
N ASN A 167 13.09 18.93 -13.35
CA ASN A 167 12.50 19.97 -12.48
C ASN A 167 10.96 19.98 -12.40
N THR A 168 10.29 18.92 -12.90
CA THR A 168 8.82 18.75 -12.73
C THR A 168 8.41 18.35 -11.31
N ALA A 169 9.25 17.64 -10.57
CA ALA A 169 8.89 17.16 -9.22
C ALA A 169 9.99 17.36 -8.17
N ALA A 170 11.02 18.15 -8.49
CA ALA A 170 12.05 18.57 -7.55
C ALA A 170 11.52 19.66 -6.60
N SER A 171 12.29 19.95 -5.54
CA SER A 171 12.03 21.12 -4.66
C SER A 171 11.80 22.36 -5.53
N PRO A 172 10.69 23.10 -5.32
CA PRO A 172 9.88 23.24 -4.11
C PRO A 172 8.68 22.26 -3.99
N THR A 173 8.52 21.30 -4.90
CA THR A 173 7.50 20.26 -4.80
C THR A 173 7.73 19.42 -3.53
N ASN A 174 6.71 19.27 -2.68
CA ASN A 174 6.86 18.50 -1.45
C ASN A 174 6.95 16.98 -1.74
N GLY A 175 7.48 16.21 -0.78
CA GLY A 175 7.69 14.78 -0.95
C GLY A 175 6.42 13.97 -1.26
N ARG A 176 5.26 14.39 -0.74
CA ARG A 176 3.96 13.76 -1.01
C ARG A 176 3.56 13.95 -2.47
N ASP A 177 3.58 15.18 -2.97
CA ASP A 177 3.13 15.51 -4.32
C ASP A 177 4.09 14.94 -5.38
N ARG A 178 5.40 14.91 -5.10
CA ARG A 178 6.39 14.18 -5.89
C ARG A 178 6.06 12.68 -5.97
N ALA A 179 5.76 12.06 -4.83
CA ALA A 179 5.40 10.64 -4.81
C ALA A 179 4.10 10.37 -5.59
N LEU A 180 3.11 11.27 -5.50
CA LEU A 180 1.88 11.18 -6.28
C LEU A 180 2.15 11.26 -7.79
N PHE A 181 2.93 12.25 -8.22
CA PHE A 181 3.33 12.38 -9.61
C PHE A 181 4.16 11.19 -10.11
N GLY A 182 5.06 10.67 -9.27
CA GLY A 182 5.83 9.45 -9.54
C GLY A 182 4.96 8.23 -9.84
N ARG A 183 3.85 8.05 -9.10
CA ARG A 183 2.88 6.96 -9.35
C ARG A 183 2.28 7.04 -10.75
N LEU A 184 1.97 8.27 -11.19
CA LEU A 184 1.33 8.52 -12.47
C LEU A 184 2.19 8.10 -13.67
N ILE A 185 3.51 8.27 -13.54
CA ILE A 185 4.46 8.02 -14.62
C ILE A 185 5.38 6.81 -14.39
N GLY A 186 5.27 6.14 -13.23
CA GLY A 186 6.05 4.95 -12.88
C GLY A 186 7.51 5.22 -12.52
N LEU A 187 7.77 6.36 -11.87
CA LEU A 187 9.11 6.82 -11.50
C LEU A 187 9.25 7.12 -10.01
N LYS A 188 10.48 6.93 -9.51
CA LYS A 188 10.95 7.42 -8.21
C LYS A 188 12.25 8.22 -8.43
N TRP A 189 12.46 9.27 -7.63
CA TRP A 189 13.65 10.11 -7.69
C TRP A 189 14.65 9.71 -6.61
N TYR A 190 15.95 9.76 -6.93
CA TYR A 190 17.03 9.56 -5.95
C TYR A 190 17.26 10.81 -5.08
N GLY A 191 16.71 11.96 -5.47
CA GLY A 191 16.94 13.24 -4.80
C GLY A 191 18.31 13.87 -5.12
N TRP A 192 18.92 13.49 -6.25
CA TRP A 192 20.17 14.07 -6.75
C TRP A 192 19.99 14.67 -8.14
N ILE A 193 20.54 15.86 -8.33
CA ILE A 193 20.64 16.55 -9.61
C ILE A 193 22.10 16.83 -9.96
N GLY A 194 22.39 16.99 -11.26
CA GLY A 194 23.71 17.33 -11.75
C GLY A 194 23.64 18.40 -12.84
N ASN A 195 24.67 19.24 -12.91
CA ASN A 195 24.84 20.17 -14.02
C ASN A 195 26.28 20.21 -14.51
N TYR A 196 26.46 20.34 -15.82
CA TYR A 196 27.75 20.53 -16.45
C TYR A 196 28.12 22.02 -16.50
N TYR A 197 29.36 22.33 -16.12
CA TYR A 197 29.91 23.67 -16.17
C TYR A 197 31.14 23.73 -17.06
N GLU A 198 31.17 24.72 -17.96
CA GLU A 198 32.35 25.04 -18.77
C GLU A 198 33.55 25.47 -17.90
N SER A 199 33.28 26.08 -16.74
CA SER A 199 34.28 26.50 -15.77
C SER A 199 33.76 26.33 -14.34
N LEU A 200 34.44 25.48 -13.57
CA LEU A 200 34.22 25.28 -12.13
C LEU A 200 34.87 26.38 -11.27
N ALA A 201 35.62 27.31 -11.87
CA ALA A 201 36.24 28.41 -11.13
C ALA A 201 35.18 29.32 -10.48
N LYS A 202 35.54 30.03 -9.41
CA LYS A 202 34.67 31.04 -8.80
C LYS A 202 34.31 32.11 -9.84
N ASN A 203 33.02 32.37 -10.07
CA ASN A 203 32.45 33.16 -11.17
C ASN A 203 32.49 32.51 -12.57
N GLY A 204 32.79 31.21 -12.67
CA GLY A 204 32.84 30.43 -13.92
C GLY A 204 31.49 29.90 -14.41
N GLY A 205 30.40 30.18 -13.69
CA GLY A 205 29.05 29.71 -13.98
C GLY A 205 28.41 28.96 -12.81
N VAL A 206 29.22 28.37 -11.92
CA VAL A 206 28.74 27.75 -10.67
C VAL A 206 28.17 28.84 -9.74
N PRO A 207 26.94 28.70 -9.23
CA PRO A 207 26.36 29.68 -8.31
C PRO A 207 27.14 29.83 -7.01
N ASP A 208 27.25 31.05 -6.49
CA ASP A 208 28.00 31.35 -5.25
C ASP A 208 27.54 30.52 -4.04
N TRP A 209 26.24 30.28 -3.92
CA TRP A 209 25.67 29.52 -2.80
C TRP A 209 26.07 28.03 -2.83
N VAL A 210 26.29 27.45 -4.02
CA VAL A 210 26.79 26.06 -4.16
C VAL A 210 28.22 25.98 -3.64
N VAL A 211 29.03 26.98 -3.98
CA VAL A 211 30.41 27.11 -3.50
C VAL A 211 30.43 27.25 -1.98
N GLU A 212 29.60 28.15 -1.43
CA GLU A 212 29.50 28.39 0.03
C GLU A 212 29.02 27.15 0.80
N ASN A 213 28.03 26.41 0.29
CA ASN A 213 27.57 25.16 0.89
C ASN A 213 28.68 24.11 0.94
N TRP A 214 29.39 23.92 -0.18
CA TRP A 214 30.49 22.96 -0.29
C TRP A 214 31.65 23.32 0.67
N GLU A 215 32.06 24.61 0.71
CA GLU A 215 33.14 25.09 1.57
C GLU A 215 32.80 24.91 3.05
N THR A 216 31.54 25.16 3.42
CA THR A 216 31.04 25.01 4.79
C THR A 216 30.98 23.53 5.20
N GLU A 217 30.45 22.66 4.34
CA GLU A 217 30.30 21.23 4.62
C GLU A 217 31.67 20.55 4.80
N ARG A 218 32.64 20.86 3.92
CA ARG A 218 33.96 20.22 3.93
C ARG A 218 35.01 20.96 4.75
N ASN A 219 34.72 22.17 5.24
CA ASN A 219 35.67 23.05 5.90
C ASN A 219 36.95 23.25 5.07
N GLN A 220 36.77 23.47 3.76
CA GLN A 220 37.80 23.62 2.73
C GLN A 220 37.48 24.81 1.83
N ILE A 221 38.46 25.29 1.05
CA ILE A 221 38.29 26.38 0.09
C ILE A 221 38.04 25.79 -1.30
N TRP A 222 37.12 26.39 -2.06
CA TRP A 222 36.81 25.97 -3.42
C TRP A 222 37.93 26.38 -4.39
N GLU A 223 38.80 25.43 -4.70
CA GLU A 223 39.94 25.60 -5.62
C GLU A 223 39.75 24.91 -6.97
N TYR A 224 38.51 24.48 -7.30
CA TYR A 224 38.22 23.85 -8.58
C TYR A 224 38.38 24.84 -9.75
N SER A 225 38.84 24.31 -10.89
CA SER A 225 38.98 25.03 -12.16
C SER A 225 38.81 24.07 -13.34
N GLY A 226 38.67 24.62 -14.55
CA GLY A 226 38.38 23.80 -15.74
C GLY A 226 36.94 23.29 -15.76
N ARG A 227 36.68 22.28 -16.60
CA ARG A 227 35.34 21.74 -16.86
C ARG A 227 34.99 20.63 -15.89
N GLY A 228 33.70 20.45 -15.64
CA GLY A 228 33.21 19.32 -14.87
C GLY A 228 31.72 19.37 -14.58
N ILE A 229 31.29 18.45 -13.74
CA ILE A 229 29.90 18.30 -13.29
C ILE A 229 29.84 18.57 -11.79
N VAL A 230 28.87 19.38 -11.36
CA VAL A 230 28.54 19.55 -9.95
C VAL A 230 27.25 18.79 -9.66
N LEU A 231 27.28 17.97 -8.60
CA LEU A 231 26.16 17.19 -8.10
C LEU A 231 25.62 17.86 -6.83
N LEU A 232 24.29 17.91 -6.72
CA LEU A 232 23.59 18.50 -5.59
C LEU A 232 22.47 17.55 -5.14
N ASP A 233 22.33 17.34 -3.83
CA ASP A 233 21.18 16.64 -3.26
C ASP A 233 20.15 17.59 -2.64
N GLU A 234 18.98 17.07 -2.31
CA GLU A 234 17.89 17.82 -1.66
C GLU A 234 18.24 18.35 -0.27
N GLY A 235 19.25 17.78 0.38
CA GLY A 235 19.79 18.24 1.66
C GLY A 235 20.84 19.36 1.54
N GLY A 236 21.19 19.75 0.30
CA GLY A 236 22.19 20.77 0.02
C GLY A 236 23.64 20.27 -0.01
N ARG A 237 23.86 18.94 0.04
CA ARG A 237 25.21 18.34 -0.10
C ARG A 237 25.69 18.51 -1.52
N VAL A 238 26.98 18.81 -1.68
CA VAL A 238 27.60 19.08 -2.98
C VAL A 238 28.74 18.11 -3.24
N GLU A 239 28.78 17.49 -4.42
CA GLU A 239 29.94 16.69 -4.90
C GLU A 239 30.38 17.20 -6.28
N VAL A 240 31.68 17.10 -6.58
CA VAL A 240 32.26 17.66 -7.81
C VAL A 240 33.04 16.60 -8.57
N LEU A 241 32.73 16.46 -9.86
CA LEU A 241 33.43 15.60 -10.81
C LEU A 241 34.16 16.45 -11.84
N THR A 242 35.49 16.42 -11.85
CA THR A 242 36.28 17.20 -12.81
C THR A 242 36.60 16.38 -14.07
N GLU A 243 36.69 17.03 -15.25
CA GLU A 243 37.18 16.37 -16.47
C GLU A 243 38.66 15.98 -16.39
N GLN A 244 39.42 16.62 -15.49
CA GLN A 244 40.83 16.32 -15.30
C GLN A 244 41.06 15.00 -14.55
N GLU A 245 40.22 14.70 -13.55
CA GLU A 245 40.48 13.59 -12.62
C GLU A 245 39.37 12.54 -12.60
N ASP A 246 38.10 12.94 -12.72
CA ASP A 246 36.95 12.08 -12.40
C ASP A 246 36.18 11.59 -13.63
N ILE A 247 36.09 12.40 -14.68
CA ILE A 247 35.32 12.09 -15.89
C ILE A 247 36.24 11.54 -16.99
N GLY A 248 35.84 10.43 -17.60
CA GLY A 248 36.54 9.79 -18.70
C GLY A 248 36.44 10.57 -20.02
N LYS A 249 37.23 10.17 -21.00
CA LYS A 249 37.38 10.87 -22.29
C LYS A 249 36.08 11.00 -23.10
N ASN A 250 35.09 10.15 -22.86
CA ASN A 250 33.82 10.19 -23.58
C ASN A 250 32.81 11.13 -22.91
N GLY A 251 33.06 11.58 -21.68
CA GLY A 251 32.15 12.43 -20.91
C GLY A 251 30.80 11.78 -20.64
N MET A 252 29.78 12.60 -20.41
CA MET A 252 28.39 12.15 -20.30
C MET A 252 27.74 12.05 -21.68
N LYS A 253 27.20 10.88 -22.01
CA LYS A 253 26.47 10.62 -23.26
C LYS A 253 25.05 10.16 -22.98
N VAL A 254 24.11 10.55 -23.84
CA VAL A 254 22.79 9.91 -23.93
C VAL A 254 22.84 8.84 -25.01
N VAL A 255 22.45 7.63 -24.63
CA VAL A 255 22.49 6.43 -25.45
C VAL A 255 21.09 5.85 -25.55
N PHE A 256 20.61 5.66 -26.78
CA PHE A 256 19.29 5.07 -27.03
C PHE A 256 19.37 3.55 -27.08
N GLU A 257 18.37 2.90 -26.49
CA GLU A 257 18.19 1.46 -26.60
C GLU A 257 18.04 1.06 -28.07
N GLN A 258 18.60 -0.09 -28.47
CA GLN A 258 18.80 -0.42 -29.88
C GLN A 258 17.49 -0.41 -30.70
N GLN A 259 16.40 -0.88 -30.09
CA GLN A 259 15.07 -0.87 -30.71
C GLN A 259 14.56 0.56 -30.94
N TRP A 260 14.79 1.46 -30.00
CA TRP A 260 14.35 2.85 -30.02
C TRP A 260 15.22 3.72 -30.92
N ALA A 261 16.54 3.49 -30.90
CA ALA A 261 17.51 4.12 -31.79
C ALA A 261 17.13 3.96 -33.27
N LYS A 262 16.67 2.76 -33.66
CA LYS A 262 16.17 2.47 -35.01
C LYS A 262 14.82 3.11 -35.28
N THR A 263 13.89 3.01 -34.33
CA THR A 263 12.51 3.49 -34.47
C THR A 263 12.45 5.02 -34.60
N ILE A 264 13.23 5.74 -33.79
CA ILE A 264 13.25 7.22 -33.74
C ILE A 264 14.29 7.80 -34.73
N GLY A 265 15.30 7.01 -35.11
CA GLY A 265 16.37 7.46 -36.02
C GLY A 265 17.50 8.23 -35.31
N ILE A 266 17.80 7.85 -34.06
CA ILE A 266 18.88 8.40 -33.22
C ILE A 266 19.84 7.25 -32.89
N GLN A 267 20.89 7.07 -33.69
CA GLN A 267 21.78 5.91 -33.56
C GLN A 267 23.11 6.19 -32.85
N LYS A 268 23.49 7.46 -32.72
CA LYS A 268 24.80 7.84 -32.18
C LYS A 268 24.65 8.28 -30.73
N PRO A 269 25.51 7.78 -29.81
CA PRO A 269 25.68 8.38 -28.49
C PRO A 269 25.96 9.88 -28.64
N THR A 270 25.21 10.71 -27.91
CA THR A 270 25.23 12.17 -28.06
C THR A 270 25.66 12.81 -26.73
N SER A 271 26.57 13.78 -26.73
CA SER A 271 26.91 14.46 -25.47
C SER A 271 25.73 15.24 -24.92
N TYR A 272 25.56 15.15 -23.60
CA TYR A 272 24.65 15.99 -22.85
C TYR A 272 25.45 16.83 -21.85
N ARG A 273 25.26 18.14 -21.86
CA ARG A 273 26.07 19.12 -21.12
C ARG A 273 25.17 20.16 -20.44
N TYR A 274 24.13 19.68 -19.76
CA TYR A 274 23.17 20.54 -19.07
C TYR A 274 22.57 19.82 -17.85
N TRP A 275 21.49 20.35 -17.27
CA TRP A 275 20.86 19.83 -16.06
C TRP A 275 20.24 18.44 -16.24
N PHE A 276 20.54 17.52 -15.32
CA PHE A 276 19.97 16.17 -15.28
C PHE A 276 19.73 15.71 -13.85
N GLU A 277 19.01 14.60 -13.69
CA GLU A 277 18.73 14.00 -12.39
C GLU A 277 18.76 12.47 -12.42
N TRP A 278 18.92 11.86 -11.24
CA TRP A 278 18.84 10.41 -11.09
C TRP A 278 17.41 9.98 -10.77
N VAL A 279 16.87 9.08 -11.59
CA VAL A 279 15.58 8.42 -11.40
C VAL A 279 15.71 6.90 -11.44
N SER A 280 14.79 6.21 -10.77
CA SER A 280 14.59 4.76 -10.89
C SER A 280 13.20 4.47 -11.43
N THR A 281 13.11 3.45 -12.28
CA THR A 281 11.89 3.03 -12.96
C THR A 281 11.32 1.76 -12.39
N ASP A 282 10.00 1.66 -12.37
CA ASP A 282 9.30 0.41 -12.15
C ASP A 282 9.47 -0.56 -13.36
N PRO A 283 9.41 -1.90 -13.17
CA PRO A 283 9.58 -2.87 -14.25
C PRO A 283 8.62 -2.75 -15.45
N LEU A 284 7.47 -2.09 -15.28
CA LEU A 284 6.50 -1.85 -16.35
C LEU A 284 6.84 -0.63 -17.22
N VAL A 285 7.85 0.16 -16.82
CA VAL A 285 8.29 1.34 -17.56
C VAL A 285 9.41 0.96 -18.52
N GLU A 286 9.27 1.37 -19.78
CA GLU A 286 10.28 1.12 -20.79
C GLU A 286 11.37 2.19 -20.75
N GLU A 287 12.61 1.77 -20.63
CA GLU A 287 13.75 2.65 -20.89
C GLU A 287 13.93 2.86 -22.40
N ILE A 288 13.95 4.12 -22.82
CA ILE A 288 14.11 4.53 -24.22
C ILE A 288 15.57 4.92 -24.48
N ALA A 289 16.16 5.64 -23.52
CA ALA A 289 17.55 6.04 -23.50
C ALA A 289 18.05 6.17 -22.06
N HIS A 290 19.34 5.95 -21.86
CA HIS A 290 20.05 6.21 -20.60
C HIS A 290 21.17 7.22 -20.78
N TYR A 291 21.57 7.83 -19.68
CA TYR A 291 22.86 8.46 -19.51
C TYR A 291 23.92 7.38 -19.31
N ASP A 292 25.02 7.51 -20.02
CA ASP A 292 26.28 6.80 -19.79
C ASP A 292 27.33 7.85 -19.39
N LEU A 293 27.61 7.91 -18.09
CA LEU A 293 28.63 8.79 -17.53
C LEU A 293 29.96 8.02 -17.49
N ASP A 294 30.83 8.31 -18.46
CA ASP A 294 32.19 7.75 -18.51
C ASP A 294 33.00 8.30 -17.34
N LEU A 295 33.43 7.44 -16.42
CA LEU A 295 34.14 7.82 -15.20
C LEU A 295 35.51 7.16 -15.14
N THR A 296 36.48 7.89 -14.60
CA THR A 296 37.73 7.29 -14.12
C THR A 296 37.47 6.49 -12.83
N PRO A 297 38.43 5.68 -12.35
CA PRO A 297 38.29 5.02 -11.04
C PRO A 297 38.02 5.98 -9.88
N SER A 298 38.53 7.23 -9.94
CA SER A 298 38.26 8.28 -8.94
C SER A 298 36.81 8.71 -8.97
N GLY A 299 36.30 9.07 -10.15
CA GLY A 299 34.90 9.49 -10.32
C GLY A 299 33.92 8.39 -9.94
N LYS A 300 34.22 7.13 -10.27
CA LYS A 300 33.39 5.99 -9.87
C LYS A 300 33.33 5.82 -8.35
N HIS A 301 34.46 5.95 -7.65
CA HIS A 301 34.47 5.88 -6.18
C HIS A 301 33.62 7.00 -5.54
N LYS A 302 33.67 8.22 -6.10
CA LYS A 302 32.80 9.32 -5.65
C LYS A 302 31.32 8.98 -5.83
N LEU A 303 30.91 8.47 -7.00
CA LEU A 303 29.51 8.09 -7.25
C LEU A 303 29.03 6.93 -6.38
N ASP A 304 29.83 5.87 -6.24
CA ASP A 304 29.47 4.70 -5.43
C ASP A 304 29.27 5.09 -3.95
N ALA A 305 30.04 6.06 -3.44
CA ALA A 305 29.87 6.59 -2.08
C ALA A 305 28.54 7.36 -1.88
N LEU A 306 27.95 7.88 -2.96
CA LEU A 306 26.63 8.52 -2.96
C LEU A 306 25.50 7.53 -3.24
N GLY A 307 25.81 6.28 -3.58
CA GLY A 307 24.82 5.28 -4.00
C GLY A 307 24.23 5.55 -5.39
N LEU A 308 24.92 6.31 -6.24
CA LEU A 308 24.44 6.70 -7.56
C LEU A 308 25.04 5.81 -8.66
N PRO A 309 24.22 5.23 -9.55
CA PRO A 309 24.73 4.51 -10.70
C PRO A 309 25.31 5.47 -11.75
N ASN A 310 26.36 5.04 -12.46
CA ASN A 310 26.95 5.79 -13.57
C ASN A 310 26.25 5.54 -14.93
N VAL A 311 25.33 4.57 -14.98
CA VAL A 311 24.39 4.36 -16.08
C VAL A 311 22.97 4.42 -15.50
N PHE A 312 22.15 5.34 -15.99
CA PHE A 312 20.84 5.63 -15.42
C PHE A 312 19.87 6.22 -16.45
N PRO A 313 18.55 6.11 -16.26
CA PRO A 313 17.58 6.51 -17.28
C PRO A 313 17.66 8.00 -17.67
N ALA A 314 17.59 8.29 -18.96
CA ALA A 314 17.54 9.64 -19.53
C ALA A 314 16.17 9.94 -20.16
N VAL A 315 15.59 8.96 -20.85
CA VAL A 315 14.23 9.02 -21.42
C VAL A 315 13.53 7.72 -21.09
N VAL A 316 12.36 7.82 -20.47
CA VAL A 316 11.52 6.66 -20.18
C VAL A 316 10.12 6.86 -20.73
N ARG A 317 9.45 5.73 -20.99
CA ARG A 317 8.08 5.70 -21.49
C ARG A 317 7.26 4.71 -20.69
N PHE A 318 6.15 5.17 -20.15
CA PHE A 318 5.14 4.30 -19.57
C PHE A 318 3.88 4.35 -20.41
N LYS A 319 3.66 3.31 -21.22
CA LYS A 319 2.46 3.15 -22.05
C LYS A 319 1.50 2.20 -21.33
N ASN A 320 0.27 2.67 -21.11
CA ASN A 320 -0.77 1.90 -20.44
C ASN A 320 -2.09 1.94 -21.24
N ASN A 321 -3.16 1.36 -20.69
CA ASN A 321 -4.45 1.25 -21.40
C ASN A 321 -5.19 2.58 -21.57
N GLN A 322 -4.81 3.62 -20.82
CA GLN A 322 -5.50 4.91 -20.77
C GLN A 322 -4.69 6.04 -21.40
N CYS A 323 -3.37 6.05 -21.22
CA CYS A 323 -2.49 7.13 -21.66
C CYS A 323 -1.07 6.63 -21.92
N THR A 324 -0.25 7.50 -22.52
CA THR A 324 1.21 7.29 -22.61
C THR A 324 1.90 8.43 -21.88
N SER A 325 2.73 8.13 -20.88
CA SER A 325 3.60 9.11 -20.26
C SER A 325 5.05 8.97 -20.74
N TRP A 326 5.71 10.09 -20.92
CA TRP A 326 7.14 10.21 -21.18
C TRP A 326 7.76 11.08 -20.10
N TYR A 327 8.94 10.68 -19.65
CA TYR A 327 9.73 11.50 -18.74
C TYR A 327 11.13 11.69 -19.29
N PHE A 328 11.60 12.93 -19.30
CA PHE A 328 12.95 13.29 -19.69
C PHE A 328 13.70 13.70 -18.43
N ALA A 329 14.68 12.89 -18.01
CA ALA A 329 15.46 13.11 -16.78
C ALA A 329 16.58 14.16 -16.98
N GLY A 330 16.37 15.08 -17.91
CA GLY A 330 17.20 16.25 -18.15
C GLY A 330 16.39 17.35 -18.81
N ASP A 331 16.88 18.56 -18.70
CA ASP A 331 16.30 19.74 -19.31
C ASP A 331 16.66 19.76 -20.81
N PHE A 332 15.77 19.22 -21.63
CA PHE A 332 16.03 18.94 -23.04
C PHE A 332 15.48 20.04 -23.95
N ALA A 333 14.42 20.70 -23.52
CA ALA A 333 13.75 21.76 -24.26
C ALA A 333 14.49 23.11 -24.24
N ASP A 334 15.31 23.38 -23.23
CA ASP A 334 16.05 24.63 -23.10
C ASP A 334 17.06 24.81 -24.26
N LEU A 335 16.69 25.72 -25.17
CA LEU A 335 17.58 26.30 -26.17
C LEU A 335 17.12 27.70 -26.57
N GLN A 336 18.06 28.64 -26.75
CA GLN A 336 17.74 29.96 -27.29
C GLN A 336 17.69 29.96 -28.83
N PHE A 337 16.58 30.42 -29.42
CA PHE A 337 16.35 30.41 -30.88
C PHE A 337 16.59 31.75 -31.58
N SER A 338 17.43 32.64 -31.03
CA SER A 338 17.67 33.96 -31.63
C SER A 338 18.10 33.84 -33.11
N GLY A 339 17.26 34.37 -34.02
CA GLY A 339 17.51 34.35 -35.46
C GLY A 339 17.25 33.04 -36.20
N THR A 340 16.75 31.97 -35.56
CA THR A 340 16.41 30.70 -36.24
C THR A 340 14.93 30.64 -36.63
N THR A 341 14.64 30.76 -37.93
CA THR A 341 13.25 30.72 -38.45
C THR A 341 12.63 29.33 -38.37
N TYR A 342 11.37 29.25 -37.91
CA TYR A 342 10.56 28.03 -37.95
C TYR A 342 9.83 27.85 -39.29
N ARG A 343 9.77 28.88 -40.17
CA ARG A 343 8.95 28.87 -41.40
C ARG A 343 9.63 28.22 -42.61
N MET A 344 10.51 27.25 -42.36
CA MET A 344 11.33 26.62 -43.39
C MET A 344 11.23 25.10 -43.27
N ARG A 345 10.70 24.42 -44.29
CA ARG A 345 10.62 22.95 -44.30
C ARG A 345 12.01 22.35 -44.40
N GLY A 346 12.34 21.38 -43.55
CA GLY A 346 13.65 20.70 -43.54
C GLY A 346 14.78 21.45 -42.81
N ILE A 347 14.50 22.60 -42.19
CA ILE A 347 15.49 23.33 -41.38
C ILE A 347 16.04 22.48 -40.22
N GLN A 348 15.21 21.60 -39.63
CA GLN A 348 15.66 20.66 -38.60
C GLN A 348 16.79 19.76 -39.11
N THR A 349 16.65 19.19 -40.32
CA THR A 349 17.69 18.35 -40.95
C THR A 349 18.97 19.14 -41.21
N ILE A 350 18.86 20.40 -41.67
CA ILE A 350 20.01 21.27 -41.90
C ILE A 350 20.73 21.55 -40.57
N LYS A 351 20.00 21.94 -39.54
CA LYS A 351 20.56 22.22 -38.20
C LYS A 351 21.19 20.98 -37.58
N ARG A 352 20.59 19.81 -37.74
CA ARG A 352 21.13 18.52 -37.29
C ARG A 352 22.51 18.22 -37.90
N VAL A 353 22.72 18.54 -39.17
CA VAL A 353 24.00 18.34 -39.87
C VAL A 353 25.03 19.42 -39.52
N LEU A 354 24.59 20.66 -39.29
CA LEU A 354 25.47 21.80 -39.02
C LEU A 354 25.83 21.95 -37.53
N ALA A 355 25.10 21.31 -36.62
CA ALA A 355 25.42 21.36 -35.20
C ALA A 355 26.72 20.61 -34.91
N ASP A 356 27.54 21.19 -34.04
CA ASP A 356 28.88 20.70 -33.70
C ASP A 356 28.91 20.23 -32.22
N ASP A 357 29.26 18.96 -32.01
CA ASP A 357 29.33 18.32 -30.67
C ASP A 357 30.52 18.81 -29.83
N THR A 358 31.44 19.57 -30.44
CA THR A 358 32.60 20.17 -29.74
C THR A 358 32.29 21.52 -29.10
N VAL A 359 31.15 22.13 -29.43
CA VAL A 359 30.69 23.37 -28.80
C VAL A 359 30.03 23.01 -27.48
N ASP A 360 30.42 23.70 -26.40
CA ASP A 360 29.93 23.48 -25.04
C ASP A 360 28.51 24.05 -24.83
N ASN A 361 27.56 23.71 -25.71
CA ASN A 361 26.16 24.07 -25.54
C ASN A 361 25.22 22.92 -25.88
N ASN A 362 23.96 23.05 -25.45
CA ASN A 362 22.93 22.03 -25.66
C ASN A 362 22.40 21.97 -27.11
N SER A 363 22.91 22.78 -28.05
CA SER A 363 22.38 22.86 -29.41
C SER A 363 22.58 21.57 -30.20
N TYR A 364 23.74 20.92 -30.05
CA TYR A 364 24.00 19.63 -30.70
C TYR A 364 22.99 18.58 -30.25
N PHE A 365 22.76 18.48 -28.95
CA PHE A 365 21.79 17.59 -28.34
C PHE A 365 20.36 17.90 -28.79
N PHE A 366 19.95 19.18 -28.75
CA PHE A 366 18.61 19.61 -29.18
C PHE A 366 18.26 19.11 -30.59
N TRP A 367 19.15 19.34 -31.56
CA TRP A 367 18.87 18.97 -32.97
C TRP A 367 19.06 17.49 -33.29
N ASN A 368 19.90 16.77 -32.53
CA ASN A 368 20.18 15.35 -32.78
C ASN A 368 19.33 14.38 -31.94
N VAL A 369 18.81 14.83 -30.80
CA VAL A 369 18.06 14.01 -29.83
C VAL A 369 16.66 14.56 -29.61
N TYR A 370 16.52 15.74 -28.99
CA TYR A 370 15.22 16.27 -28.57
C TYR A 370 14.25 16.51 -29.75
N ALA A 371 14.69 17.19 -30.81
CA ALA A 371 13.82 17.48 -31.95
C ALA A 371 13.34 16.21 -32.69
N PRO A 372 14.20 15.22 -33.03
CA PRO A 372 13.73 13.94 -33.58
C PRO A 372 12.83 13.14 -32.63
N LEU A 373 13.10 13.15 -31.32
CA LEU A 373 12.27 12.49 -30.31
C LEU A 373 10.87 13.11 -30.24
N MET A 374 10.78 14.44 -30.13
CA MET A 374 9.51 15.16 -30.11
C MET A 374 8.74 15.00 -31.42
N HIS A 375 9.41 15.01 -32.58
CA HIS A 375 8.79 14.70 -33.86
C HIS A 375 8.12 13.31 -33.84
N TYR A 376 8.82 12.30 -33.31
CA TYR A 376 8.29 10.96 -33.17
C TYR A 376 7.06 10.91 -32.26
N ILE A 377 7.13 11.55 -31.08
CA ILE A 377 6.03 11.57 -30.12
C ILE A 377 4.80 12.27 -30.71
N LEU A 378 4.95 13.49 -31.24
CA LEU A 378 3.86 14.27 -31.85
C LEU A 378 3.21 13.55 -33.04
N SER A 379 4.02 12.86 -33.87
CA SER A 379 3.48 12.05 -34.97
C SER A 379 2.68 10.84 -34.49
N THR A 380 3.01 10.29 -33.32
CA THR A 380 2.34 9.12 -32.74
C THR A 380 1.00 9.52 -32.13
N ILE A 381 0.93 10.67 -31.46
CA ILE A 381 -0.33 11.24 -30.92
C ILE A 381 -1.37 11.41 -32.04
N GLU A 382 -0.97 11.97 -33.18
CA GLU A 382 -1.89 12.11 -34.32
C GLU A 382 -2.36 10.78 -34.90
N ARG A 383 -1.48 9.78 -35.02
CA ARG A 383 -1.87 8.44 -35.51
C ARG A 383 -2.90 7.80 -34.59
N HIS A 384 -2.66 7.85 -33.28
CA HIS A 384 -3.60 7.31 -32.28
C HIS A 384 -4.97 7.98 -32.34
N LYS A 385 -5.04 9.29 -32.58
CA LYS A 385 -6.30 10.01 -32.75
C LYS A 385 -7.12 9.50 -33.94
N VAL A 386 -6.46 9.10 -35.03
CA VAL A 386 -7.10 8.51 -36.22
C VAL A 386 -7.57 7.07 -35.96
N ASP A 387 -6.79 6.30 -35.20
CA ASP A 387 -7.10 4.89 -34.90
C ASP A 387 -8.16 4.72 -33.79
N ALA A 388 -8.20 5.61 -32.80
CA ALA A 388 -9.19 5.61 -31.72
C ALA A 388 -10.63 5.83 -32.23
N GLU A 389 -10.81 6.51 -33.37
CA GLU A 389 -12.10 6.68 -34.03
C GLU A 389 -12.56 5.43 -34.83
N ALA A 390 -11.71 4.40 -34.97
CA ALA A 390 -11.97 3.24 -35.83
C ALA A 390 -12.38 1.95 -35.10
N THR A 391 -12.41 1.93 -33.76
CA THR A 391 -12.64 0.68 -33.00
C THR A 391 -13.66 0.85 -31.87
N MET A 392 -14.95 0.72 -32.21
CA MET A 392 -16.00 0.37 -31.25
C MET A 392 -16.86 -0.76 -31.84
N LYS A 393 -16.35 -1.99 -31.73
CA LYS A 393 -17.21 -3.16 -31.66
C LYS A 393 -16.92 -3.84 -30.33
N PRO A 394 -17.94 -4.11 -29.49
CA PRO A 394 -17.76 -5.02 -28.38
C PRO A 394 -17.28 -6.36 -28.95
N PRO A 395 -16.19 -6.95 -28.43
CA PRO A 395 -15.87 -8.32 -28.75
C PRO A 395 -17.05 -9.23 -28.34
N GLU A 396 -17.17 -10.37 -29.01
CA GLU A 396 -18.06 -11.45 -28.56
C GLU A 396 -17.77 -11.78 -27.09
N LEU A 397 -18.82 -11.90 -26.26
CA LEU A 397 -18.69 -12.11 -24.81
C LEU A 397 -17.83 -13.33 -24.51
N GLN A 398 -16.74 -13.14 -23.77
CA GLN A 398 -15.80 -14.22 -23.41
C GLN A 398 -15.97 -14.68 -21.96
N VAL A 399 -16.00 -15.99 -21.75
CA VAL A 399 -15.96 -16.62 -20.42
C VAL A 399 -14.76 -17.56 -20.39
N ASN A 400 -13.78 -17.23 -19.56
CA ASN A 400 -12.54 -18.01 -19.39
C ASN A 400 -12.41 -18.62 -18.00
N VAL A 401 -13.15 -18.09 -17.02
CA VAL A 401 -13.30 -18.62 -15.67
C VAL A 401 -14.78 -18.80 -15.41
N ARG A 402 -15.17 -19.91 -14.78
CA ARG A 402 -16.55 -20.12 -14.33
C ARG A 402 -16.60 -20.79 -12.96
N ALA A 403 -17.61 -20.45 -12.17
CA ALA A 403 -17.99 -21.15 -10.96
C ALA A 403 -19.20 -22.05 -11.29
N VAL A 404 -19.01 -23.35 -11.15
CA VAL A 404 -20.06 -24.36 -11.31
C VAL A 404 -20.16 -25.16 -10.02
N LYS A 405 -21.17 -26.04 -9.89
CA LYS A 405 -21.40 -26.78 -8.64
C LYS A 405 -20.17 -27.57 -8.17
N GLU A 406 -19.37 -28.08 -9.12
CA GLU A 406 -18.12 -28.81 -8.85
C GLU A 406 -16.94 -27.92 -8.42
N GLY A 407 -17.06 -26.59 -8.51
CA GLY A 407 -16.04 -25.62 -8.11
C GLY A 407 -15.65 -24.64 -9.23
N PHE A 408 -14.48 -24.02 -9.06
CA PHE A 408 -13.94 -23.07 -10.04
C PHE A 408 -13.26 -23.79 -11.18
N GLN A 409 -13.53 -23.37 -12.42
CA GLN A 409 -12.95 -23.96 -13.62
C GLN A 409 -12.28 -22.91 -14.50
N LEU A 410 -11.08 -23.25 -14.95
CA LEU A 410 -10.28 -22.47 -15.90
C LEU A 410 -10.39 -23.08 -17.30
N LYS A 411 -10.47 -22.23 -18.32
CA LYS A 411 -10.50 -22.65 -19.73
C LYS A 411 -9.09 -22.75 -20.31
N SER A 412 -8.71 -23.91 -20.83
CA SER A 412 -7.41 -24.15 -21.47
C SER A 412 -7.27 -23.46 -22.83
N THR A 413 -6.06 -23.44 -23.38
CA THR A 413 -5.77 -23.01 -24.77
C THR A 413 -6.54 -23.81 -25.82
N GLU A 414 -6.87 -25.07 -25.53
CA GLU A 414 -7.64 -25.96 -26.38
C GLU A 414 -9.16 -25.87 -26.16
N GLY A 415 -9.61 -25.06 -25.20
CA GLY A 415 -11.02 -24.83 -24.88
C GLY A 415 -11.63 -25.82 -23.87
N GLU A 416 -10.81 -26.65 -23.22
CA GLU A 416 -11.24 -27.59 -22.17
C GLU A 416 -11.39 -26.87 -20.82
N TRP A 417 -12.34 -27.30 -20.00
CA TRP A 417 -12.52 -26.78 -18.63
C TRP A 417 -11.79 -27.65 -17.62
N ARG A 418 -10.95 -27.05 -16.78
CA ARG A 418 -10.20 -27.74 -15.71
C ARG A 418 -10.54 -27.14 -14.36
N THR A 419 -10.97 -27.97 -13.42
CA THR A 419 -11.30 -27.55 -12.06
C THR A 419 -10.03 -27.26 -11.26
N ILE A 420 -10.05 -26.19 -10.48
CA ILE A 420 -9.02 -25.84 -9.49
C ILE A 420 -9.65 -25.65 -8.12
N PHE A 421 -8.87 -25.87 -7.06
CA PHE A 421 -9.24 -25.49 -5.70
C PHE A 421 -8.60 -24.13 -5.37
N LEU A 422 -9.37 -23.17 -4.87
CA LEU A 422 -8.80 -21.87 -4.50
C LEU A 422 -8.00 -22.00 -3.20
N ARG A 423 -6.67 -22.10 -3.32
CA ARG A 423 -5.74 -21.98 -2.20
C ARG A 423 -5.43 -20.51 -2.01
N SER A 424 -6.19 -19.88 -1.12
CA SER A 424 -6.23 -18.43 -0.98
C SER A 424 -5.64 -17.95 0.34
N VAL A 425 -5.18 -16.71 0.35
CA VAL A 425 -4.81 -15.96 1.57
C VAL A 425 -5.49 -14.60 1.51
N ASN A 426 -6.05 -14.18 2.65
CA ASN A 426 -6.59 -12.83 2.81
C ASN A 426 -5.47 -11.83 3.05
N LEU A 427 -5.48 -10.74 2.29
CA LEU A 427 -4.50 -9.67 2.42
C LEU A 427 -5.08 -8.51 3.23
N GLY A 428 -4.83 -8.54 4.55
CA GLY A 428 -4.82 -7.34 5.39
C GLY A 428 -3.69 -6.39 4.95
N ILE A 429 -3.89 -5.09 5.14
CA ILE A 429 -3.05 -4.03 4.55
C ILE A 429 -2.58 -2.99 5.59
N ALA A 430 -3.08 -3.05 6.82
CA ALA A 430 -2.73 -2.13 7.87
C ALA A 430 -1.37 -2.53 8.48
N GLU A 431 -0.32 -1.79 8.10
CA GLU A 431 0.97 -1.87 8.77
C GLU A 431 0.86 -1.33 10.22
N PRO A 432 1.73 -1.77 11.15
CA PRO A 432 1.81 -1.18 12.49
C PRO A 432 1.78 0.35 12.46
N GLY A 433 0.92 0.96 13.28
CA GLY A 433 0.69 2.41 13.30
C GLY A 433 -0.27 2.96 12.27
N LYS A 434 -0.85 2.11 11.43
CA LYS A 434 -1.75 2.50 10.34
C LYS A 434 -3.13 1.91 10.55
N TYR A 435 -4.16 2.65 10.15
CA TYR A 435 -5.52 2.13 10.04
C TYR A 435 -5.70 1.36 8.72
N PHE A 436 -6.77 0.57 8.61
CA PHE A 436 -7.14 -0.18 7.39
C PHE A 436 -7.30 0.72 6.15
N THR A 437 -7.52 2.02 6.35
CA THR A 437 -7.68 3.02 5.28
C THR A 437 -6.39 3.78 4.96
N ASN A 438 -5.30 3.49 5.66
CA ASN A 438 -3.97 4.07 5.43
C ASN A 438 -3.10 3.11 4.63
N PHE A 439 -3.48 2.94 3.37
CA PHE A 439 -2.81 2.01 2.46
C PHE A 439 -1.32 2.33 2.25
N PRO A 440 -0.45 1.31 2.14
CA PRO A 440 0.90 1.48 1.63
C PRO A 440 0.91 2.18 0.27
N SER A 441 1.79 3.18 0.14
CA SER A 441 1.97 3.94 -1.11
C SER A 441 3.10 3.40 -2.00
N ASP A 442 3.81 2.37 -1.55
CA ASP A 442 4.96 1.80 -2.23
C ASP A 442 4.58 0.45 -2.86
N SER A 443 4.68 0.37 -4.19
CA SER A 443 4.44 -0.88 -4.93
C SER A 443 5.36 -2.00 -4.48
N ASP A 444 6.60 -1.69 -4.06
CA ASP A 444 7.58 -2.71 -3.66
C ASP A 444 7.14 -3.42 -2.38
N THR A 445 6.38 -2.75 -1.51
CA THR A 445 5.76 -3.38 -0.33
C THR A 445 4.78 -4.47 -0.74
N TYR A 446 3.90 -4.18 -1.70
CA TYR A 446 2.95 -5.16 -2.22
C TYR A 446 3.64 -6.29 -2.98
N VAL A 447 4.69 -6.00 -3.78
CA VAL A 447 5.46 -7.04 -4.48
C VAL A 447 6.06 -8.02 -3.48
N ARG A 448 6.70 -7.54 -2.40
CA ARG A 448 7.24 -8.42 -1.35
C ARG A 448 6.17 -9.29 -0.69
N TRP A 449 5.00 -8.72 -0.40
CA TRP A 449 3.88 -9.47 0.17
C TRP A 449 3.37 -10.55 -0.78
N LEU A 450 3.19 -10.21 -2.06
CA LEU A 450 2.78 -11.16 -3.10
C LEU A 450 3.83 -12.25 -3.33
N GLU A 451 5.12 -11.93 -3.25
CA GLU A 451 6.19 -12.93 -3.27
C GLU A 451 6.09 -13.91 -2.11
N ASP A 452 5.85 -13.44 -0.89
CA ASP A 452 5.70 -14.31 0.27
C ASP A 452 4.40 -15.14 0.22
N ILE A 453 3.32 -14.59 -0.34
CA ILE A 453 2.06 -15.34 -0.61
C ILE A 453 2.30 -16.40 -1.69
N GLY A 454 2.99 -16.07 -2.78
CA GLY A 454 3.35 -17.01 -3.83
C GLY A 454 4.25 -18.14 -3.32
N ARG A 455 5.26 -17.80 -2.51
CA ARG A 455 6.15 -18.77 -1.85
C ARG A 455 5.42 -19.68 -0.88
N LEU A 456 4.27 -19.27 -0.32
CA LEU A 456 3.42 -20.11 0.53
C LEU A 456 2.78 -21.27 -0.27
N GLY A 457 2.71 -21.17 -1.60
CA GLY A 457 1.98 -22.12 -2.45
C GLY A 457 0.49 -21.77 -2.66
N ALA A 458 0.10 -20.54 -2.29
CA ALA A 458 -1.21 -20.00 -2.64
C ALA A 458 -1.30 -19.81 -4.17
N ASN A 459 -2.49 -20.03 -4.72
CA ASN A 459 -2.79 -19.71 -6.13
C ASN A 459 -3.70 -18.47 -6.25
N THR A 460 -4.23 -17.97 -5.14
CA THR A 460 -5.18 -16.86 -5.10
C THR A 460 -4.83 -15.92 -3.94
N VAL A 461 -4.97 -14.61 -4.15
CA VAL A 461 -4.99 -13.58 -3.11
C VAL A 461 -6.39 -12.96 -3.09
N ARG A 462 -7.00 -12.89 -1.90
CA ARG A 462 -8.26 -12.18 -1.69
C ARG A 462 -7.99 -10.81 -1.10
N VAL A 463 -8.65 -9.80 -1.66
CA VAL A 463 -8.67 -8.44 -1.14
C VAL A 463 -10.10 -8.00 -0.89
N TYR A 464 -10.30 -7.24 0.18
CA TYR A 464 -11.62 -6.91 0.69
C TYR A 464 -12.31 -5.74 -0.01
N THR A 465 -11.53 -4.80 -0.51
CA THR A 465 -12.03 -3.56 -1.12
C THR A 465 -11.13 -3.17 -2.29
N LEU A 466 -11.46 -2.07 -2.98
CA LEU A 466 -10.57 -1.46 -3.95
C LEU A 466 -9.31 -0.99 -3.22
N LEU A 467 -8.16 -1.61 -3.52
CA LEU A 467 -6.85 -1.18 -3.03
C LEU A 467 -6.26 -0.07 -3.91
N PRO A 468 -5.18 0.63 -3.51
CA PRO A 468 -4.55 1.63 -4.35
C PRO A 468 -3.99 1.06 -5.67
N PRO A 469 -3.78 1.91 -6.70
CA PRO A 469 -3.19 1.49 -7.98
C PRO A 469 -1.87 0.68 -7.84
N GLU A 470 -1.10 0.95 -6.79
CA GLU A 470 0.15 0.29 -6.46
C GLU A 470 0.01 -1.21 -6.24
N PHE A 471 -1.11 -1.66 -5.66
CA PHE A 471 -1.38 -3.09 -5.48
C PHE A 471 -1.58 -3.79 -6.83
N TYR A 472 -2.41 -3.23 -7.71
CA TYR A 472 -2.68 -3.80 -9.03
C TYR A 472 -1.43 -3.80 -9.92
N ARG A 473 -0.61 -2.75 -9.79
CA ARG A 473 0.71 -2.67 -10.40
C ARG A 473 1.63 -3.79 -9.90
N ALA A 474 1.71 -3.97 -8.59
CA ALA A 474 2.49 -5.04 -7.96
C ALA A 474 2.02 -6.44 -8.35
N LEU A 475 0.70 -6.67 -8.45
CA LEU A 475 0.15 -7.95 -8.90
C LEU A 475 0.57 -8.27 -10.33
N LYS A 476 0.54 -7.29 -11.24
CA LYS A 476 1.04 -7.49 -12.60
C LYS A 476 2.52 -7.80 -12.62
N ILE A 477 3.33 -7.06 -11.87
CA ILE A 477 4.78 -7.27 -11.78
C ILE A 477 5.08 -8.68 -11.25
N TYR A 478 4.44 -9.07 -10.15
CA TYR A 478 4.59 -10.40 -9.57
C TYR A 478 4.24 -11.48 -10.60
N ASN A 479 3.08 -11.40 -11.24
CA ASN A 479 2.64 -12.44 -12.19
C ASN A 479 3.47 -12.49 -13.48
N GLN A 480 4.01 -11.36 -13.96
CA GLN A 480 4.90 -11.34 -15.13
C GLN A 480 6.30 -11.89 -14.80
N THR A 481 6.75 -11.71 -13.55
CA THR A 481 8.03 -12.26 -13.08
C THR A 481 7.92 -13.71 -12.61
N HIS A 482 6.71 -14.20 -12.32
CA HIS A 482 6.40 -15.56 -11.89
C HIS A 482 5.34 -16.22 -12.79
N PRO A 483 5.57 -16.33 -14.11
CA PRO A 483 4.56 -16.82 -15.05
C PRO A 483 4.17 -18.30 -14.82
N ASP A 484 5.01 -19.04 -14.10
CA ASP A 484 4.76 -20.44 -13.77
C ASP A 484 3.99 -20.64 -12.46
N ARG A 485 3.83 -19.59 -11.65
CA ARG A 485 3.07 -19.58 -10.40
C ARG A 485 2.32 -18.25 -10.22
N PRO A 486 1.40 -17.90 -11.14
CA PRO A 486 0.64 -16.68 -11.03
C PRO A 486 -0.31 -16.75 -9.81
N LEU A 487 -0.53 -15.61 -9.18
CA LEU A 487 -1.58 -15.39 -8.19
C LEU A 487 -2.81 -14.83 -8.89
N PHE A 488 -3.95 -15.50 -8.71
CA PHE A 488 -5.24 -14.96 -9.06
C PHE A 488 -5.72 -13.95 -8.03
N LEU A 489 -6.52 -12.99 -8.48
CA LEU A 489 -7.20 -12.00 -7.67
C LEU A 489 -8.65 -12.45 -7.44
N LEU A 490 -9.03 -12.60 -6.17
CA LEU A 490 -10.43 -12.64 -5.75
C LEU A 490 -10.78 -11.25 -5.19
N GLN A 491 -11.50 -10.46 -5.98
CA GLN A 491 -11.72 -9.04 -5.70
C GLN A 491 -13.09 -8.83 -5.06
N GLU A 492 -13.09 -8.42 -3.79
CA GLU A 492 -14.30 -7.96 -3.13
C GLU A 492 -14.51 -6.47 -3.27
N ILE A 493 -15.79 -6.09 -3.24
CA ILE A 493 -16.28 -4.73 -3.35
C ILE A 493 -17.04 -4.44 -2.05
N TRP A 494 -16.30 -4.02 -1.02
CA TRP A 494 -16.86 -3.76 0.33
C TRP A 494 -17.89 -2.62 0.32
N PRO A 495 -19.16 -2.85 0.73
CA PRO A 495 -20.19 -1.81 0.87
C PRO A 495 -20.03 -1.02 2.18
N GLU A 496 -20.24 0.31 2.19
CA GLU A 496 -20.04 1.12 3.41
C GLU A 496 -20.77 0.55 4.65
N GLU A 497 -20.10 0.57 5.80
CA GLU A 497 -20.70 0.14 7.07
C GLU A 497 -21.79 1.10 7.53
N HIS A 498 -22.74 0.59 8.32
CA HIS A 498 -23.86 1.36 8.89
C HIS A 498 -24.66 2.13 7.82
N PRO A 499 -25.34 1.43 6.88
CA PRO A 499 -26.20 2.08 5.90
C PRO A 499 -27.22 2.99 6.64
N PRO A 500 -27.54 4.18 6.12
CA PRO A 500 -28.47 5.09 6.79
C PRO A 500 -29.78 4.42 7.15
N GLY A 501 -30.12 4.39 8.45
CA GLY A 501 -31.31 3.72 8.94
C GLY A 501 -31.25 2.19 8.92
N ASN A 502 -30.06 1.60 8.83
CA ASN A 502 -29.81 0.16 8.72
C ASN A 502 -30.50 -0.47 7.50
N ASP A 503 -30.60 0.27 6.40
CA ASP A 503 -31.37 -0.12 5.22
C ASP A 503 -30.52 -0.06 3.94
N TYR A 504 -30.18 -1.24 3.42
CA TYR A 504 -29.36 -1.40 2.21
C TYR A 504 -30.05 -0.91 0.94
N LEU A 505 -31.38 -0.80 0.95
CA LEU A 505 -32.17 -0.37 -0.21
C LEU A 505 -32.41 1.16 -0.23
N GLN A 506 -31.78 1.92 0.67
CA GLN A 506 -31.81 3.38 0.61
C GLN A 506 -31.19 3.88 -0.71
N PRO A 507 -31.89 4.73 -1.49
CA PRO A 507 -31.44 5.10 -2.84
C PRO A 507 -30.03 5.69 -2.91
N ALA A 508 -29.67 6.59 -1.98
CA ALA A 508 -28.34 7.21 -1.95
C ALA A 508 -27.23 6.20 -1.60
N TYR A 509 -27.53 5.23 -0.74
CA TYR A 509 -26.58 4.17 -0.37
C TYR A 509 -26.36 3.22 -1.56
N GLN A 510 -27.45 2.81 -2.24
CA GLN A 510 -27.36 2.01 -3.46
C GLN A 510 -26.57 2.72 -4.56
N GLU A 511 -26.85 4.01 -4.81
CA GLU A 511 -26.13 4.79 -5.83
C GLU A 511 -24.63 4.84 -5.53
N ALA A 512 -24.25 5.07 -4.27
CA ALA A 512 -22.86 5.06 -3.85
C ALA A 512 -22.21 3.69 -4.02
N TYR A 513 -22.91 2.60 -3.67
CA TYR A 513 -22.36 1.25 -3.80
C TYR A 513 -22.25 0.79 -5.26
N LEU A 514 -23.24 1.08 -6.10
CA LEU A 514 -23.17 0.83 -7.54
C LEU A 514 -22.02 1.63 -8.17
N LYS A 515 -21.74 2.83 -7.68
CA LYS A 515 -20.58 3.61 -8.11
C LYS A 515 -19.26 2.95 -7.68
N GLU A 516 -19.19 2.39 -6.47
CA GLU A 516 -18.03 1.62 -6.01
C GLU A 516 -17.80 0.38 -6.88
N ILE A 517 -18.87 -0.35 -7.23
CA ILE A 517 -18.79 -1.47 -8.16
C ILE A 517 -18.16 -1.03 -9.48
N GLN A 518 -18.64 0.06 -10.07
CA GLN A 518 -18.06 0.58 -11.32
C GLN A 518 -16.57 0.91 -11.17
N TYR A 519 -16.16 1.52 -10.06
CA TYR A 519 -14.75 1.82 -9.81
C TYR A 519 -13.90 0.55 -9.70
N ALA A 520 -14.36 -0.46 -8.97
CA ALA A 520 -13.64 -1.71 -8.81
C ALA A 520 -13.50 -2.47 -10.14
N ILE A 521 -14.59 -2.59 -10.92
CA ILE A 521 -14.55 -3.18 -12.26
C ILE A 521 -13.54 -2.41 -13.12
N ASP A 522 -13.72 -1.10 -13.32
CA ASP A 522 -12.83 -0.33 -14.20
C ASP A 522 -11.37 -0.34 -13.73
N ALA A 523 -11.11 -0.44 -12.43
CA ALA A 523 -9.76 -0.48 -11.86
C ALA A 523 -9.01 -1.77 -12.22
N VAL A 524 -9.67 -2.94 -12.09
CA VAL A 524 -9.07 -4.24 -12.44
C VAL A 524 -8.73 -4.33 -13.94
N TYR A 525 -9.50 -3.67 -14.81
CA TYR A 525 -9.21 -3.57 -16.24
C TYR A 525 -8.20 -2.47 -16.61
N GLY A 526 -7.65 -1.76 -15.61
CA GLY A 526 -6.70 -0.67 -15.84
C GLY A 526 -7.33 0.51 -16.59
N ARG A 527 -8.62 0.80 -16.36
CA ARG A 527 -9.38 1.87 -16.99
C ARG A 527 -10.09 2.81 -16.03
N ALA A 528 -9.82 2.75 -14.72
CA ALA A 528 -10.41 3.67 -13.76
C ALA A 528 -9.54 4.91 -13.51
N ASN A 529 -10.22 6.05 -13.32
CA ASN A 529 -9.67 7.27 -12.76
C ASN A 529 -10.56 7.66 -11.59
N VAL A 530 -10.13 7.31 -10.39
CA VAL A 530 -10.94 7.45 -9.17
C VAL A 530 -10.54 8.73 -8.45
N PRO A 531 -11.48 9.67 -8.23
CA PRO A 531 -11.19 10.92 -7.54
C PRO A 531 -10.79 10.67 -6.09
N GLN A 532 -9.99 11.58 -5.53
CA GLN A 532 -9.58 11.50 -4.13
C GLN A 532 -10.79 11.46 -3.19
N ARG A 533 -10.73 10.56 -2.20
CA ARG A 533 -11.83 10.28 -1.26
C ARG A 533 -11.30 9.78 0.08
N THR A 534 -12.06 10.04 1.14
CA THR A 534 -11.71 9.65 2.50
C THR A 534 -12.00 8.18 2.73
N GLY A 535 -11.10 7.47 3.43
CA GLY A 535 -11.33 6.09 3.85
C GLY A 535 -11.26 5.03 2.74
N ARG A 536 -11.11 5.45 1.47
CA ARG A 536 -11.17 4.58 0.30
C ARG A 536 -9.99 4.85 -0.62
N ALA A 537 -9.50 3.82 -1.31
CA ALA A 537 -8.43 4.00 -2.29
C ALA A 537 -8.88 4.83 -3.48
N TRP A 538 -7.94 5.54 -4.11
CA TRP A 538 -8.16 6.45 -5.23
C TRP A 538 -6.90 6.55 -6.10
N GLY A 539 -7.02 7.13 -7.29
CA GLY A 539 -5.90 7.33 -8.21
C GLY A 539 -6.20 6.87 -9.63
N LEU A 540 -5.17 6.88 -10.46
CA LEU A 540 -5.22 6.37 -11.84
C LEU A 540 -4.87 4.87 -11.86
N TYR A 541 -5.87 4.04 -12.15
CA TYR A 541 -5.70 2.60 -12.33
C TYR A 541 -5.51 2.33 -13.81
N SER A 542 -4.26 2.18 -14.21
CA SER A 542 -3.86 2.10 -15.62
C SER A 542 -3.36 0.72 -16.03
N VAL A 543 -3.28 -0.21 -15.08
CA VAL A 543 -2.73 -1.54 -15.26
C VAL A 543 -3.86 -2.57 -15.27
N ASP A 544 -4.02 -3.27 -16.39
CA ASP A 544 -4.98 -4.37 -16.52
C ASP A 544 -4.43 -5.64 -15.86
N VAL A 545 -5.16 -6.13 -14.86
CA VAL A 545 -4.93 -7.40 -14.19
C VAL A 545 -6.12 -8.35 -14.33
N SER A 546 -7.12 -8.01 -15.15
CA SER A 546 -8.33 -8.81 -15.35
C SER A 546 -8.02 -10.23 -15.86
N GLN A 547 -6.85 -10.44 -16.47
CA GLN A 547 -6.42 -11.76 -16.87
C GLN A 547 -6.21 -12.73 -15.71
N TRP A 548 -5.92 -12.21 -14.52
CA TRP A 548 -5.73 -12.97 -13.29
C TRP A 548 -6.92 -12.85 -12.33
N LEU A 549 -8.03 -12.27 -12.75
CA LEU A 549 -9.24 -12.23 -11.92
C LEU A 549 -9.91 -13.61 -11.90
N ILE A 550 -10.20 -14.14 -10.70
CA ILE A 550 -10.95 -15.41 -10.54
C ILE A 550 -12.43 -15.20 -10.24
N GLY A 551 -12.80 -14.05 -9.67
CA GLY A 551 -14.18 -13.71 -9.40
C GLY A 551 -14.35 -12.39 -8.65
N TRP A 552 -15.57 -11.87 -8.69
CA TRP A 552 -16.02 -10.69 -7.97
C TRP A 552 -16.81 -11.08 -6.74
N LEU A 553 -16.62 -10.36 -5.64
CA LEU A 553 -17.39 -10.53 -4.41
C LEU A 553 -18.15 -9.23 -4.07
N VAL A 554 -19.43 -9.36 -3.71
CA VAL A 554 -20.25 -8.26 -3.20
C VAL A 554 -20.81 -8.60 -1.83
N GLY A 555 -21.04 -7.59 -1.00
CA GLY A 555 -21.41 -7.77 0.40
C GLY A 555 -20.21 -7.72 1.34
N ARG A 556 -20.44 -8.15 2.58
CA ARG A 556 -19.48 -8.25 3.69
C ARG A 556 -20.09 -9.17 4.75
N GLU A 557 -19.51 -9.21 5.94
CA GLU A 557 -20.20 -9.66 7.16
C GLU A 557 -21.37 -8.71 7.48
N LEU A 558 -22.52 -8.90 6.81
CA LEU A 558 -23.70 -8.06 7.02
C LEU A 558 -24.22 -8.27 8.45
N GLU A 559 -24.70 -7.21 9.11
CA GLU A 559 -25.23 -7.33 10.46
C GLU A 559 -26.71 -7.73 10.44
N SER A 560 -27.12 -8.61 11.36
CA SER A 560 -28.52 -9.07 11.44
C SER A 560 -29.52 -7.92 11.67
N ALA A 561 -29.10 -6.82 12.31
CA ALA A 561 -29.95 -5.63 12.46
C ALA A 561 -30.23 -4.94 11.11
N GLU A 562 -29.25 -4.86 10.23
CA GLU A 562 -29.36 -4.27 8.90
C GLU A 562 -30.19 -5.14 7.97
N VAL A 563 -30.00 -6.47 8.04
CA VAL A 563 -30.82 -7.44 7.30
C VAL A 563 -32.30 -7.32 7.69
N MET A 564 -32.60 -7.42 9.00
CA MET A 564 -33.98 -7.35 9.49
C MET A 564 -34.66 -6.02 9.16
N GLN A 565 -33.93 -4.90 9.27
CA GLN A 565 -34.48 -3.58 9.01
C GLN A 565 -34.72 -3.35 7.51
N THR A 566 -33.81 -3.78 6.64
CA THR A 566 -34.00 -3.76 5.18
C THR A 566 -35.23 -4.60 4.78
N ASP A 567 -35.32 -5.82 5.32
CA ASP A 567 -36.41 -6.75 5.01
C ASP A 567 -37.78 -6.24 5.48
N ALA A 568 -37.82 -5.61 6.65
CA ALA A 568 -39.05 -5.00 7.19
C ALA A 568 -39.51 -3.78 6.37
N SER A 569 -38.57 -2.96 5.89
CA SER A 569 -38.87 -1.72 5.16
C SER A 569 -39.37 -1.93 3.73
N HIS A 570 -39.02 -3.05 3.09
CA HIS A 570 -39.17 -3.22 1.64
C HIS A 570 -39.92 -4.51 1.25
N GLN A 571 -40.95 -4.87 2.02
CA GLN A 571 -41.74 -6.08 1.75
C GLN A 571 -42.31 -6.13 0.32
N GLY A 572 -42.06 -7.23 -0.38
CA GLY A 572 -42.54 -7.46 -1.75
C GLY A 572 -41.73 -6.76 -2.84
N VAL A 573 -40.59 -6.14 -2.51
CA VAL A 573 -39.63 -5.68 -3.53
C VAL A 573 -39.12 -6.87 -4.34
N THR A 574 -38.91 -6.65 -5.64
CA THR A 574 -38.43 -7.68 -6.56
C THR A 574 -37.36 -7.08 -7.47
N TYR A 575 -36.49 -7.93 -8.01
CA TYR A 575 -35.47 -7.51 -8.96
C TYR A 575 -35.24 -8.59 -10.03
N THR A 576 -35.32 -8.17 -11.29
CA THR A 576 -35.03 -9.01 -12.46
C THR A 576 -33.91 -8.37 -13.25
N GLY A 577 -32.70 -8.89 -13.11
CA GLY A 577 -31.51 -8.40 -13.81
C GLY A 577 -31.25 -9.11 -15.13
N ASN A 578 -30.18 -8.70 -15.80
CA ASN A 578 -29.78 -9.27 -17.10
C ASN A 578 -29.02 -10.59 -16.96
N TYR A 579 -28.26 -10.74 -15.89
CA TYR A 579 -27.38 -11.86 -15.54
C TYR A 579 -27.84 -12.54 -14.26
N VAL A 580 -28.20 -11.75 -13.23
CA VAL A 580 -28.62 -12.23 -11.91
C VAL A 580 -29.97 -11.62 -11.54
N SER A 581 -30.86 -12.42 -10.97
CA SER A 581 -32.18 -12.00 -10.51
C SER A 581 -32.45 -12.48 -9.10
N ALA A 582 -33.32 -11.76 -8.39
CA ALA A 582 -33.88 -12.23 -7.14
C ALA A 582 -34.99 -13.25 -7.45
N GLY A 583 -34.85 -14.47 -6.94
CA GLY A 583 -35.83 -15.53 -7.12
C GLY A 583 -37.11 -15.27 -6.32
N GLN A 584 -38.13 -16.12 -6.50
CA GLN A 584 -39.44 -15.93 -5.84
C GLN A 584 -39.39 -15.93 -4.31
N GLY A 585 -38.39 -16.58 -3.72
CA GLY A 585 -38.19 -16.66 -2.27
C GLY A 585 -37.28 -15.58 -1.68
N ALA A 586 -36.74 -14.68 -2.51
CA ALA A 586 -35.73 -13.73 -2.08
C ALA A 586 -36.28 -12.68 -1.09
N SER A 587 -35.56 -12.47 0.02
CA SER A 587 -35.78 -11.35 0.93
C SER A 587 -35.37 -10.02 0.28
N PRO A 588 -35.84 -8.87 0.80
CA PRO A 588 -35.37 -7.57 0.32
C PRO A 588 -33.85 -7.36 0.40
N THR A 589 -33.18 -7.92 1.41
CA THR A 589 -31.71 -7.92 1.48
C THR A 589 -31.09 -8.76 0.37
N GLU A 590 -31.65 -9.93 0.07
CA GLU A 590 -31.22 -10.78 -1.06
C GLU A 590 -31.51 -10.11 -2.41
N VAL A 591 -32.56 -9.29 -2.51
CA VAL A 591 -32.83 -8.44 -3.68
C VAL A 591 -31.72 -7.40 -3.88
N TRP A 592 -31.23 -6.77 -2.80
CA TRP A 592 -30.09 -5.87 -2.86
C TRP A 592 -28.81 -6.59 -3.33
N LEU A 593 -28.55 -7.81 -2.82
CA LEU A 593 -27.43 -8.65 -3.28
C LEU A 593 -27.57 -9.02 -4.76
N ALA A 594 -28.77 -9.44 -5.21
CA ALA A 594 -29.04 -9.76 -6.61
C ALA A 594 -28.74 -8.57 -7.54
N ALA A 595 -29.21 -7.37 -7.17
CA ALA A 595 -28.97 -6.14 -7.92
C ALA A 595 -27.49 -5.76 -7.97
N SER A 596 -26.75 -5.99 -6.89
CA SER A 596 -25.32 -5.72 -6.80
C SER A 596 -24.50 -6.67 -7.67
N LEU A 597 -24.81 -7.98 -7.62
CA LEU A 597 -24.19 -9.00 -8.48
C LEU A 597 -24.47 -8.73 -9.97
N ASP A 598 -25.72 -8.40 -10.32
CA ASP A 598 -26.10 -8.08 -11.69
C ASP A 598 -25.37 -6.84 -12.20
N ALA A 599 -25.24 -5.80 -11.38
CA ALA A 599 -24.51 -4.59 -11.72
C ALA A 599 -23.03 -4.86 -12.00
N ALA A 600 -22.38 -5.72 -11.21
CA ALA A 600 -20.99 -6.12 -11.44
C ALA A 600 -20.83 -6.88 -12.77
N ALA A 601 -21.65 -7.92 -12.98
CA ALA A 601 -21.65 -8.72 -14.22
C ALA A 601 -21.95 -7.86 -15.46
N MET A 602 -22.94 -6.98 -15.37
CA MET A 602 -23.34 -6.08 -16.46
C MET A 602 -22.24 -5.06 -16.78
N ALA A 603 -21.65 -4.41 -15.78
CA ALA A 603 -20.58 -3.46 -15.98
C ALA A 603 -19.37 -4.09 -16.67
N GLU A 604 -19.01 -5.31 -16.27
CA GLU A 604 -17.91 -6.06 -16.89
C GLU A 604 -18.22 -6.46 -18.34
N ALA A 605 -19.37 -7.11 -18.56
CA ALA A 605 -19.75 -7.64 -19.85
C ALA A 605 -19.97 -6.54 -20.91
N GLU A 606 -20.65 -5.45 -20.57
CA GLU A 606 -20.97 -4.39 -21.52
C GLU A 606 -19.75 -3.55 -21.91
N ARG A 607 -18.81 -3.34 -20.99
CA ARG A 607 -17.64 -2.47 -21.21
C ARG A 607 -16.43 -3.23 -21.75
N TYR A 608 -16.24 -4.48 -21.33
CA TYR A 608 -15.03 -5.24 -21.60
C TYR A 608 -15.28 -6.52 -22.41
N GLY A 609 -16.54 -6.91 -22.62
CA GLY A 609 -16.89 -8.10 -23.43
C GLY A 609 -16.39 -9.40 -22.82
N THR A 610 -16.28 -9.46 -21.50
CA THR A 610 -15.86 -10.63 -20.72
C THR A 610 -16.75 -10.78 -19.50
N LEU A 611 -16.77 -11.97 -18.91
CA LEU A 611 -17.55 -12.26 -17.71
C LEU A 611 -16.77 -13.20 -16.80
N HIS A 612 -16.63 -12.82 -15.53
CA HIS A 612 -16.10 -13.64 -14.45
C HIS A 612 -17.22 -14.05 -13.47
N PRO A 613 -17.01 -15.11 -12.66
CA PRO A 613 -17.95 -15.47 -11.61
C PRO A 613 -18.19 -14.29 -10.66
N VAL A 614 -19.43 -14.12 -10.21
CA VAL A 614 -19.77 -13.16 -9.15
C VAL A 614 -20.32 -13.89 -7.94
N GLY A 615 -20.02 -13.44 -6.73
CA GLY A 615 -20.40 -14.13 -5.51
C GLY A 615 -20.77 -13.19 -4.37
N ILE A 616 -21.53 -13.72 -3.41
CA ILE A 616 -21.87 -13.00 -2.19
C ILE A 616 -20.84 -13.31 -1.11
N VAL A 617 -20.58 -12.33 -0.25
CA VAL A 617 -19.90 -12.54 1.03
C VAL A 617 -20.95 -12.67 2.12
N SER A 618 -20.81 -13.69 2.96
CA SER A 618 -21.62 -13.90 4.14
C SER A 618 -20.82 -14.64 5.21
N TRP A 619 -21.46 -14.99 6.31
CA TRP A 619 -20.85 -15.60 7.48
C TRP A 619 -21.90 -16.38 8.28
N PRO A 620 -21.50 -17.33 9.15
CA PRO A 620 -22.43 -18.24 9.83
C PRO A 620 -23.56 -17.54 10.59
N THR A 621 -23.37 -16.31 11.07
CA THR A 621 -24.41 -15.57 11.80
C THR A 621 -25.68 -15.28 10.99
N LEU A 622 -25.60 -15.44 9.66
CA LEU A 622 -26.69 -15.28 8.70
C LEU A 622 -26.92 -16.55 7.87
N ASP A 623 -26.40 -17.70 8.30
CA ASP A 623 -26.66 -18.94 7.60
C ASP A 623 -28.17 -19.30 7.60
N PRO A 624 -28.65 -20.10 6.64
CA PRO A 624 -30.06 -20.47 6.57
C PRO A 624 -30.40 -21.70 7.44
N LEU A 625 -29.49 -22.14 8.32
CA LEU A 625 -29.73 -23.27 9.21
C LEU A 625 -30.44 -22.80 10.49
N GLU A 626 -30.94 -23.75 11.27
CA GLU A 626 -31.58 -23.48 12.56
C GLU A 626 -30.73 -24.06 13.68
N HIS A 627 -30.21 -23.21 14.57
CA HIS A 627 -29.34 -23.63 15.66
C HIS A 627 -30.09 -23.61 17.00
N ASP A 628 -30.42 -24.80 17.52
CA ASP A 628 -31.17 -24.93 18.79
C ASP A 628 -30.36 -24.46 20.01
N THR A 629 -29.05 -24.27 19.83
CA THR A 629 -28.14 -23.71 20.83
C THR A 629 -28.10 -22.19 20.88
N GLU A 630 -28.64 -21.49 19.88
CA GLU A 630 -28.84 -20.03 19.90
C GLU A 630 -30.29 -19.70 20.29
N TRP A 631 -30.60 -19.83 21.58
CA TRP A 631 -31.97 -19.62 22.08
C TRP A 631 -32.01 -18.78 23.34
N ASP A 632 -32.97 -17.85 23.42
CA ASP A 632 -33.28 -17.10 24.63
C ASP A 632 -34.64 -17.55 25.20
N PRO A 633 -34.74 -17.96 26.49
CA PRO A 633 -36.00 -18.46 27.05
C PRO A 633 -37.16 -17.47 27.03
N GLU A 634 -36.90 -16.17 27.03
CA GLU A 634 -37.94 -15.13 27.06
C GLU A 634 -38.31 -14.65 25.66
N THR A 635 -37.33 -14.56 24.78
CA THR A 635 -37.46 -13.88 23.48
C THR A 635 -37.24 -14.79 22.27
N GLY A 636 -36.95 -16.07 22.50
CA GLY A 636 -36.60 -17.03 21.46
C GLY A 636 -35.33 -16.60 20.74
N LYS A 637 -35.37 -16.54 19.41
CA LYS A 637 -34.23 -16.09 18.60
C LYS A 637 -34.04 -14.57 18.59
N ARG A 638 -35.02 -13.77 19.03
CA ARG A 638 -35.01 -12.30 18.83
C ARG A 638 -33.78 -11.60 19.41
N ASN A 639 -33.28 -12.04 20.55
CA ASN A 639 -32.09 -11.48 21.21
C ASN A 639 -30.79 -12.24 20.88
N ARG A 640 -30.83 -13.24 20.00
CA ARG A 640 -29.68 -14.04 19.58
C ARG A 640 -29.14 -13.48 18.27
N TRP A 641 -28.22 -12.52 18.39
CA TRP A 641 -27.69 -11.75 17.27
C TRP A 641 -27.07 -12.62 16.16
N ASN A 642 -26.57 -13.80 16.53
CA ASN A 642 -25.91 -14.75 15.65
C ASN A 642 -26.85 -15.74 14.93
N ASP A 643 -28.16 -15.74 15.20
CA ASP A 643 -29.11 -16.69 14.59
C ASP A 643 -30.55 -16.12 14.60
N ARG A 644 -30.70 -14.86 14.16
CA ARG A 644 -32.02 -14.18 14.11
C ARG A 644 -32.43 -13.66 12.74
N ALA A 645 -31.53 -13.77 11.76
CA ALA A 645 -31.72 -13.38 10.38
C ALA A 645 -30.95 -14.37 9.50
N SER A 646 -31.34 -14.51 8.24
CA SER A 646 -30.68 -15.41 7.29
C SER A 646 -30.55 -14.77 5.92
N VAL A 647 -29.52 -15.17 5.19
CA VAL A 647 -29.27 -14.81 3.80
C VAL A 647 -28.84 -16.08 3.06
N SER A 648 -29.58 -16.45 2.02
CA SER A 648 -29.38 -17.65 1.23
C SER A 648 -29.10 -17.32 -0.23
N ILE A 649 -27.90 -17.69 -0.71
CA ILE A 649 -27.56 -17.60 -2.13
C ILE A 649 -28.51 -18.44 -3.01
N GLU A 650 -29.13 -19.47 -2.43
CA GLU A 650 -30.10 -20.31 -3.13
C GLU A 650 -31.44 -19.61 -3.38
N HIS A 651 -31.63 -18.36 -2.94
CA HIS A 651 -32.75 -17.52 -3.38
C HIS A 651 -32.42 -16.67 -4.62
N LEU A 652 -31.19 -16.75 -5.14
CA LEU A 652 -30.75 -16.03 -6.32
C LEU A 652 -30.83 -16.90 -7.58
N ASP A 653 -31.24 -16.31 -8.70
CA ASP A 653 -31.35 -16.98 -9.99
C ASP A 653 -30.38 -16.38 -11.01
N VAL A 654 -29.81 -17.22 -11.88
CA VAL A 654 -28.96 -16.82 -13.00
C VAL A 654 -29.70 -16.95 -14.32
N THR A 655 -29.47 -16.01 -15.24
CA THR A 655 -29.95 -16.12 -16.62
C THR A 655 -28.94 -16.89 -17.48
N GLU A 656 -29.33 -17.31 -18.69
CA GLU A 656 -28.40 -17.93 -19.66
C GLU A 656 -27.22 -17.01 -20.05
N LYS A 657 -27.35 -15.69 -19.84
CA LYS A 657 -26.25 -14.74 -20.10
C LYS A 657 -25.14 -14.85 -19.05
N MET A 658 -25.43 -15.31 -17.85
CA MET A 658 -24.46 -15.45 -16.76
C MET A 658 -23.64 -16.75 -16.90
N GLY A 659 -22.94 -16.90 -18.03
CA GLY A 659 -22.17 -18.11 -18.36
C GLY A 659 -20.98 -18.40 -17.43
N ALA A 660 -20.58 -17.43 -16.60
CA ALA A 660 -19.51 -17.59 -15.61
C ALA A 660 -20.02 -18.09 -14.23
N GLY A 661 -21.33 -18.07 -13.96
CA GLY A 661 -21.94 -18.62 -12.76
C GLY A 661 -21.81 -17.79 -11.48
N LEU A 662 -22.43 -18.28 -10.39
CA LEU A 662 -22.41 -17.69 -9.05
C LEU A 662 -21.67 -18.58 -8.05
N PHE A 663 -21.21 -18.00 -6.94
CA PHE A 663 -20.66 -18.73 -5.80
C PHE A 663 -20.88 -17.98 -4.48
N GLY A 664 -20.81 -18.69 -3.35
CA GLY A 664 -20.82 -18.07 -2.02
C GLY A 664 -19.43 -18.06 -1.40
N ALA A 665 -19.06 -16.96 -0.75
CA ALA A 665 -17.84 -16.79 0.04
C ALA A 665 -18.20 -16.58 1.51
N TYR A 666 -17.74 -17.47 2.39
CA TYR A 666 -18.18 -17.51 3.78
C TYR A 666 -17.02 -17.37 4.75
N HIS A 667 -17.14 -16.47 5.73
CA HIS A 667 -16.17 -16.33 6.81
C HIS A 667 -16.49 -17.33 7.91
N ILE A 668 -15.84 -18.50 7.91
CA ILE A 668 -16.17 -19.60 8.82
C ILE A 668 -14.99 -19.88 9.74
N TYR A 669 -15.10 -19.41 10.97
CA TYR A 669 -14.12 -19.61 12.04
C TYR A 669 -14.48 -20.84 12.89
N PRO A 670 -13.50 -21.51 13.51
CA PRO A 670 -13.76 -22.75 14.27
C PRO A 670 -14.37 -22.53 15.66
N ASN A 671 -14.47 -21.28 16.11
CA ASN A 671 -14.86 -20.92 17.47
C ASN A 671 -15.98 -19.88 17.54
N TYR A 672 -16.40 -19.29 16.42
CA TYR A 672 -17.46 -18.29 16.39
C TYR A 672 -18.32 -18.48 15.14
N PRO A 673 -19.66 -18.43 15.24
CA PRO A 673 -20.45 -18.18 16.45
C PRO A 673 -20.53 -19.36 17.42
N ASP A 674 -21.17 -19.15 18.57
CA ASP A 674 -21.26 -20.12 19.67
C ASP A 674 -21.86 -21.46 19.24
N PHE A 675 -22.80 -21.49 18.29
CA PHE A 675 -23.40 -22.73 17.80
C PHE A 675 -22.37 -23.67 17.15
N ILE A 676 -21.29 -23.17 16.55
CA ILE A 676 -20.23 -24.02 15.98
C ILE A 676 -19.62 -24.92 17.08
N VAL A 677 -19.53 -24.40 18.30
CA VAL A 677 -18.95 -25.12 19.44
C VAL A 677 -20.03 -25.87 20.25
N ASN A 678 -21.25 -25.34 20.29
CA ASN A 678 -22.29 -25.79 21.22
C ASN A 678 -23.25 -26.82 20.64
N GLU A 679 -23.45 -26.84 19.32
CA GLU A 679 -24.45 -27.69 18.66
C GLU A 679 -24.04 -29.17 18.75
N PRO A 680 -24.82 -30.03 19.46
CA PRO A 680 -24.42 -31.42 19.68
C PRO A 680 -24.31 -32.26 18.40
N ALA A 681 -24.98 -31.84 17.32
CA ALA A 681 -24.91 -32.53 16.04
C ALA A 681 -23.49 -32.52 15.45
N TYR A 682 -22.70 -31.48 15.72
CA TYR A 682 -21.36 -31.30 15.16
C TYR A 682 -20.32 -32.23 15.77
N ASP A 683 -20.60 -32.84 16.92
CA ASP A 683 -19.77 -33.87 17.55
C ASP A 683 -19.61 -35.13 16.69
N ARG A 684 -20.52 -35.35 15.73
CA ARG A 684 -20.54 -36.54 14.87
C ARG A 684 -19.43 -36.54 13.81
N TYR A 685 -18.86 -35.38 13.50
CA TYR A 685 -17.75 -35.29 12.57
C TYR A 685 -16.45 -35.66 13.28
N HIS A 686 -15.75 -36.65 12.71
CA HIS A 686 -14.46 -37.11 13.21
C HIS A 686 -13.43 -37.14 12.09
N ASP A 687 -12.23 -36.72 12.43
CA ASP A 687 -11.03 -36.98 11.63
C ASP A 687 -10.06 -37.90 12.38
N GLN A 688 -8.87 -38.08 11.83
CA GLN A 688 -7.84 -38.94 12.43
C GLN A 688 -7.32 -38.45 13.79
N PHE A 689 -7.65 -37.21 14.20
CA PHE A 689 -7.23 -36.61 15.47
C PHE A 689 -8.37 -36.55 16.50
N GLY A 690 -9.60 -36.93 16.12
CA GLY A 690 -10.75 -36.99 17.02
C GLY A 690 -11.93 -36.18 16.50
N VAL A 691 -12.76 -35.68 17.42
CA VAL A 691 -13.90 -34.80 17.10
C VAL A 691 -13.38 -33.50 16.49
N LEU A 692 -14.08 -33.00 15.46
CA LEU A 692 -13.85 -31.69 14.88
C LEU A 692 -15.20 -31.05 14.56
N ARG A 693 -15.76 -30.27 15.49
CA ARG A 693 -17.07 -29.62 15.32
C ARG A 693 -17.11 -28.67 14.13
N TYR A 694 -16.00 -28.00 13.86
CA TYR A 694 -15.82 -27.20 12.64
C TYR A 694 -16.16 -28.00 11.38
N GLY A 695 -15.69 -29.25 11.27
CA GLY A 695 -16.02 -30.13 10.15
C GLY A 695 -17.49 -30.54 10.11
N GLY A 696 -18.12 -30.70 11.28
CA GLY A 696 -19.56 -30.97 11.40
C GLY A 696 -20.42 -29.81 10.90
N TYR A 697 -20.08 -28.57 11.27
CA TYR A 697 -20.72 -27.38 10.73
C TYR A 697 -20.54 -27.29 9.21
N LEU A 698 -19.31 -27.46 8.72
CA LEU A 698 -19.02 -27.41 7.28
C LEU A 698 -19.82 -28.44 6.48
N GLU A 699 -19.98 -29.66 6.99
CA GLU A 699 -20.75 -30.74 6.36
C GLU A 699 -22.24 -30.38 6.30
N GLU A 700 -22.83 -29.87 7.39
CA GLU A 700 -24.23 -29.46 7.41
C GLU A 700 -24.48 -28.23 6.53
N PHE A 701 -23.65 -27.18 6.65
CA PHE A 701 -23.78 -25.96 5.87
C PHE A 701 -23.69 -26.22 4.37
N MET A 702 -22.82 -27.13 3.93
CA MET A 702 -22.70 -27.48 2.51
C MET A 702 -23.98 -28.13 1.96
N THR A 703 -24.84 -28.73 2.79
CA THR A 703 -26.14 -29.26 2.34
C THR A 703 -27.11 -28.16 1.87
N THR A 704 -26.91 -26.92 2.32
CA THR A 704 -27.70 -25.76 1.89
C THR A 704 -27.32 -25.31 0.48
N HIS A 705 -26.10 -25.60 0.03
CA HIS A 705 -25.61 -25.30 -1.31
C HIS A 705 -26.03 -26.39 -2.29
N THR A 706 -27.10 -26.20 -3.05
CA THR A 706 -27.58 -27.18 -4.03
C THR A 706 -27.21 -26.84 -5.47
N ARG A 707 -27.12 -25.55 -5.81
CA ARG A 707 -26.84 -25.05 -7.17
C ARG A 707 -25.46 -24.44 -7.30
N TYR A 708 -25.01 -23.71 -6.28
CA TYR A 708 -23.78 -22.90 -6.37
C TYR A 708 -22.68 -23.45 -5.46
N PRO A 709 -21.39 -23.39 -5.86
CA PRO A 709 -20.27 -23.77 -5.01
C PRO A 709 -20.10 -22.75 -3.86
N ALA A 710 -19.44 -23.21 -2.78
CA ALA A 710 -19.07 -22.38 -1.64
C ALA A 710 -17.55 -22.36 -1.46
N VAL A 711 -17.01 -21.22 -1.04
CA VAL A 711 -15.62 -21.02 -0.63
C VAL A 711 -15.64 -20.64 0.84
N VAL A 712 -14.77 -21.27 1.64
CA VAL A 712 -14.47 -20.75 2.97
C VAL A 712 -13.50 -19.59 2.78
N ALA A 713 -14.03 -18.37 2.77
CA ALA A 713 -13.30 -17.15 2.45
C ALA A 713 -12.51 -16.60 3.63
N GLU A 714 -12.79 -17.07 4.85
CA GLU A 714 -11.93 -16.86 6.02
C GLU A 714 -11.96 -18.09 6.93
N PHE A 715 -10.77 -18.55 7.32
CA PHE A 715 -10.55 -19.47 8.41
C PHE A 715 -9.11 -19.31 8.90
N GLY A 716 -8.84 -19.56 10.17
CA GLY A 716 -7.50 -19.35 10.72
C GLY A 716 -7.42 -19.64 12.20
N MET A 717 -6.21 -19.48 12.75
CA MET A 717 -5.93 -19.63 14.18
C MET A 717 -5.07 -18.47 14.65
N ALA A 718 -5.58 -17.71 15.61
CA ALA A 718 -4.81 -16.67 16.27
C ALA A 718 -3.81 -17.25 17.27
N ASN A 719 -2.62 -16.64 17.32
CA ASN A 719 -1.62 -16.90 18.36
C ASN A 719 -1.74 -15.87 19.50
N GLY A 720 -0.62 -15.47 20.10
CA GLY A 720 -0.60 -14.46 21.17
C GLY A 720 -0.84 -15.02 22.58
N ALA A 721 -1.04 -14.09 23.51
CA ALA A 721 -1.09 -14.34 24.95
C ALA A 721 -2.50 -14.31 25.56
N GLY A 722 -3.55 -14.14 24.74
CA GLY A 722 -4.93 -14.12 25.20
C GLY A 722 -5.83 -15.05 24.42
N VAL A 723 -7.04 -15.25 24.95
CA VAL A 723 -8.10 -16.07 24.37
C VAL A 723 -9.38 -15.26 24.43
N ALA A 724 -10.05 -15.07 23.31
CA ALA A 724 -11.36 -14.41 23.24
C ALA A 724 -12.53 -15.41 23.27
N HIS A 725 -12.27 -16.69 23.00
CA HIS A 725 -13.28 -17.76 22.98
C HIS A 725 -12.66 -19.14 23.11
N ILE A 726 -13.28 -20.04 23.90
CA ILE A 726 -12.80 -21.41 24.12
C ILE A 726 -13.63 -22.45 23.36
N SER A 727 -12.96 -23.19 22.49
CA SER A 727 -13.51 -24.36 21.81
C SER A 727 -13.13 -25.65 22.55
N SER A 728 -14.09 -26.57 22.65
CA SER A 728 -13.87 -27.89 23.28
C SER A 728 -12.90 -28.78 22.49
N ASP A 729 -12.66 -28.47 21.21
CA ASP A 729 -11.75 -29.22 20.32
C ASP A 729 -10.31 -28.66 20.32
N GLY A 730 -10.03 -27.66 21.18
CA GLY A 730 -8.73 -26.99 21.27
C GLY A 730 -8.53 -25.83 20.29
N LEU A 731 -9.47 -25.62 19.36
CA LEU A 731 -9.46 -24.54 18.36
C LEU A 731 -9.91 -23.20 18.95
N ASN A 732 -9.25 -22.75 20.01
CA ASN A 732 -9.57 -21.50 20.71
C ASN A 732 -9.34 -20.28 19.81
N HIS A 733 -10.08 -19.20 20.07
CA HIS A 733 -9.79 -17.90 19.48
C HIS A 733 -8.60 -17.26 20.22
N GLY A 734 -7.38 -17.67 19.84
CA GLY A 734 -6.13 -17.22 20.45
C GLY A 734 -5.50 -18.23 21.41
N GLY A 735 -4.32 -17.88 21.94
CA GLY A 735 -3.68 -18.56 23.07
C GLY A 735 -2.88 -19.82 22.75
N VAL A 736 -2.86 -20.27 21.50
CA VAL A 736 -2.03 -21.39 21.03
C VAL A 736 -0.64 -20.93 20.57
N ASP A 737 0.33 -21.84 20.53
CA ASP A 737 1.66 -21.60 19.94
C ASP A 737 1.63 -21.68 18.40
N GLU A 738 2.63 -21.11 17.73
CA GLU A 738 2.64 -21.00 16.26
C GLU A 738 2.66 -22.36 15.55
N THR A 739 3.27 -23.39 16.18
CA THR A 739 3.33 -24.74 15.61
C THR A 739 1.96 -25.41 15.68
N THR A 740 1.27 -25.27 16.82
CA THR A 740 -0.10 -25.76 16.99
C THR A 740 -1.07 -25.06 16.05
N ALA A 741 -0.99 -23.73 15.93
CA ALA A 741 -1.78 -22.97 14.94
C ALA A 741 -1.60 -23.50 13.51
N GLY A 742 -0.35 -23.74 13.07
CA GLY A 742 -0.08 -24.30 11.73
C GLY A 742 -0.72 -25.69 11.51
N ARG A 743 -0.68 -26.57 12.51
CA ARG A 743 -1.31 -27.89 12.43
C ARG A 743 -2.83 -27.80 12.36
N ASP A 744 -3.43 -26.91 13.16
CA ASP A 744 -4.88 -26.72 13.22
C ASP A 744 -5.42 -26.06 11.95
N ILE A 745 -4.69 -25.11 11.36
CA ILE A 745 -4.98 -24.56 10.03
C ILE A 745 -5.03 -25.67 8.99
N LEU A 746 -4.05 -26.58 8.95
CA LEU A 746 -4.06 -27.70 8.00
C LEU A 746 -5.16 -28.73 8.28
N ARG A 747 -5.52 -28.94 9.55
CA ARG A 747 -6.64 -29.79 9.95
C ARG A 747 -7.95 -29.23 9.42
N MET A 748 -8.20 -27.93 9.59
CA MET A 748 -9.36 -27.23 9.05
C MET A 748 -9.36 -27.24 7.52
N TYR A 749 -8.23 -26.91 6.88
CA TYR A 749 -8.07 -26.97 5.42
C TYR A 749 -8.48 -28.33 4.85
N THR A 750 -8.03 -29.42 5.48
CA THR A 750 -8.39 -30.78 5.09
C THR A 750 -9.89 -31.04 5.24
N ALA A 751 -10.52 -30.53 6.30
CA ALA A 751 -11.97 -30.66 6.50
C ALA A 751 -12.74 -29.92 5.41
N ILE A 752 -12.34 -28.68 5.06
CA ILE A 752 -12.92 -27.87 3.98
C ILE A 752 -12.88 -28.60 2.64
N GLN A 753 -11.73 -29.21 2.30
CA GLN A 753 -11.60 -30.01 1.08
C GLN A 753 -12.51 -31.24 1.08
N LYS A 754 -12.59 -31.97 2.21
CA LYS A 754 -13.39 -33.20 2.32
C LYS A 754 -14.89 -32.96 2.28
N THR A 755 -15.36 -31.83 2.79
CA THR A 755 -16.78 -31.46 2.79
C THR A 755 -17.21 -30.82 1.46
N GLY A 756 -16.29 -30.66 0.49
CA GLY A 756 -16.62 -30.35 -0.90
C GLY A 756 -16.62 -28.86 -1.26
N TYR A 757 -16.05 -27.99 -0.43
CA TYR A 757 -15.89 -26.57 -0.76
C TYR A 757 -14.95 -26.39 -1.94
N ALA A 758 -15.14 -25.32 -2.71
CA ALA A 758 -14.35 -25.01 -3.90
C ALA A 758 -13.07 -24.23 -3.59
N GLY A 759 -12.88 -23.82 -2.35
CA GLY A 759 -11.72 -23.03 -1.93
C GLY A 759 -11.65 -22.82 -0.42
N ALA A 760 -10.46 -22.46 0.03
CA ALA A 760 -10.15 -22.11 1.41
C ALA A 760 -9.18 -20.92 1.43
N SER A 761 -9.56 -19.84 2.11
CA SER A 761 -8.75 -18.63 2.24
C SER A 761 -8.32 -18.40 3.68
N ILE A 762 -7.01 -18.51 3.93
CA ILE A 762 -6.46 -18.33 5.28
C ILE A 762 -6.60 -16.86 5.70
N PHE A 763 -7.21 -16.64 6.87
CA PHE A 763 -7.22 -15.37 7.58
C PHE A 763 -6.11 -15.41 8.64
N GLU A 764 -4.98 -14.71 8.44
CA GLU A 764 -4.66 -13.82 7.30
C GLU A 764 -3.16 -13.82 6.97
N PHE A 765 -2.74 -13.01 5.99
CA PHE A 765 -1.34 -12.92 5.59
C PHE A 765 -0.41 -12.40 6.72
N MET A 766 -0.75 -11.28 7.37
CA MET A 766 0.11 -10.64 8.38
C MET A 766 -0.68 -10.09 9.56
N ASP A 767 -0.04 -9.99 10.73
CA ASP A 767 -0.66 -9.43 11.95
C ASP A 767 -0.99 -7.94 11.78
N GLU A 768 -2.20 -7.51 12.14
CA GLU A 768 -2.64 -6.11 12.06
C GLU A 768 -2.94 -5.51 13.45
N TRP A 769 -2.13 -4.54 13.91
CA TRP A 769 -2.28 -3.92 15.25
C TRP A 769 -3.57 -3.09 15.41
N ALA A 770 -4.21 -2.72 14.30
CA ALA A 770 -5.44 -1.93 14.32
C ALA A 770 -6.70 -2.74 14.70
N LYS A 771 -6.61 -4.08 14.64
CA LYS A 771 -7.70 -4.99 14.96
C LYS A 771 -7.96 -5.08 16.46
N LYS A 772 -9.13 -5.60 16.81
CA LYS A 772 -9.61 -5.68 18.18
C LYS A 772 -10.59 -6.83 18.39
N THR A 773 -10.60 -7.39 19.60
CA THR A 773 -11.66 -8.27 20.10
C THR A 773 -12.47 -7.60 21.21
N TRP A 774 -13.67 -8.13 21.46
CA TRP A 774 -14.57 -7.66 22.52
C TRP A 774 -13.97 -7.79 23.94
N VAL A 775 -12.99 -8.69 24.15
CA VAL A 775 -12.34 -8.91 25.46
C VAL A 775 -11.31 -7.83 25.83
N THR A 776 -10.86 -7.04 24.85
CA THR A 776 -9.73 -6.09 24.98
C THR A 776 -10.12 -4.68 24.55
N GLU A 777 -11.05 -4.52 23.60
CA GLU A 777 -11.50 -3.24 23.04
C GLU A 777 -11.85 -2.21 24.13
N PRO A 778 -12.64 -2.53 25.18
CA PRO A 778 -12.98 -1.56 26.22
C PRO A 778 -11.80 -1.07 27.07
N PHE A 779 -10.62 -1.70 26.94
CA PHE A 779 -9.43 -1.42 27.75
C PHE A 779 -8.31 -0.73 26.96
N MET A 780 -8.50 -0.47 25.66
CA MET A 780 -7.59 0.34 24.84
C MET A 780 -8.07 1.79 24.86
N ILE A 781 -7.51 2.63 25.73
CA ILE A 781 -8.03 3.98 26.00
C ILE A 781 -6.88 5.00 26.04
N PRO A 782 -6.91 6.05 25.18
CA PRO A 782 -7.92 6.35 24.16
C PRO A 782 -7.92 5.36 23.00
N PHE A 783 -9.10 4.97 22.50
CA PHE A 783 -9.23 3.92 21.48
C PHE A 783 -8.57 4.26 20.14
N ASP A 784 -8.57 5.54 19.78
CA ASP A 784 -7.90 6.05 18.57
C ASP A 784 -6.37 5.96 18.61
N ARG A 785 -5.77 5.57 19.76
CA ARG A 785 -4.33 5.36 19.89
C ARG A 785 -3.92 3.89 19.86
N ARG A 786 -4.88 2.96 19.75
CA ARG A 786 -4.59 1.51 19.78
C ARG A 786 -3.63 1.05 18.68
N VAL A 787 -3.60 1.75 17.54
CA VAL A 787 -2.70 1.41 16.41
C VAL A 787 -1.22 1.63 16.73
N LEU A 788 -0.91 2.42 17.75
CA LEU A 788 0.47 2.82 18.08
C LEU A 788 1.25 1.75 18.85
N TRP A 789 0.60 0.69 19.30
CA TRP A 789 1.19 -0.33 20.15
C TRP A 789 0.52 -1.69 19.87
N HIS A 790 1.21 -2.78 20.19
CA HIS A 790 0.73 -4.12 19.87
C HIS A 790 0.14 -4.77 21.12
N ASN A 791 -1.18 -5.00 21.11
CA ASN A 791 -1.84 -5.75 22.15
C ASN A 791 -1.76 -7.25 21.85
N VAL A 792 -0.68 -7.89 22.29
CA VAL A 792 -0.44 -9.32 22.08
C VAL A 792 -1.44 -10.25 22.81
N VAL A 793 -2.26 -9.70 23.72
CA VAL A 793 -3.35 -10.45 24.37
C VAL A 793 -4.60 -10.45 23.49
N ASP A 794 -4.73 -9.52 22.55
CA ASP A 794 -5.82 -9.49 21.59
C ASP A 794 -5.60 -10.51 20.47
N PRO A 795 -6.41 -11.58 20.36
CA PRO A 795 -6.23 -12.58 19.31
C PRO A 795 -6.28 -11.99 17.89
N GLU A 796 -7.09 -10.94 17.66
CA GLU A 796 -7.28 -10.35 16.33
C GLU A 796 -6.04 -9.61 15.82
N GLN A 797 -5.11 -9.26 16.72
CA GLN A 797 -3.81 -8.67 16.35
C GLN A 797 -2.72 -9.73 16.11
N ASN A 798 -3.06 -11.03 16.11
CA ASN A 798 -2.11 -12.14 16.11
C ASN A 798 -2.50 -13.29 15.15
N TYR A 799 -3.39 -13.07 14.17
CA TYR A 799 -3.84 -14.07 13.18
C TYR A 799 -2.89 -14.33 12.02
N GLY A 800 -2.01 -13.38 11.71
CA GLY A 800 -1.21 -13.39 10.50
C GLY A 800 -0.25 -14.57 10.42
N LEU A 801 0.02 -15.07 9.22
CA LEU A 801 1.14 -16.00 8.97
C LEU A 801 2.51 -15.30 9.05
N ILE A 802 2.52 -13.98 8.89
CA ILE A 802 3.67 -13.10 9.12
C ILE A 802 3.42 -12.27 10.38
N ALA A 803 4.34 -12.33 11.34
CA ALA A 803 4.29 -11.52 12.53
C ALA A 803 4.78 -10.09 12.24
N ASN A 804 4.01 -9.10 12.67
CA ASN A 804 4.44 -7.71 12.77
C ASN A 804 4.75 -7.42 14.24
N GLU A 805 6.02 -7.47 14.62
CA GLU A 805 6.45 -7.44 16.03
C GLU A 805 7.25 -6.18 16.34
N ALA A 806 7.08 -5.64 17.55
CA ALA A 806 7.97 -4.60 18.06
C ALA A 806 9.43 -5.10 18.05
N VAL A 807 10.39 -4.22 17.74
CA VAL A 807 11.80 -4.55 17.86
C VAL A 807 12.17 -4.64 19.34
N PRO A 808 12.65 -5.79 19.85
CA PRO A 808 12.97 -5.93 21.27
C PRO A 808 14.06 -4.93 21.70
N PRO A 809 13.97 -4.39 22.92
CA PRO A 809 14.96 -3.45 23.42
C PRO A 809 16.30 -4.15 23.68
N THR A 810 17.40 -3.46 23.40
CA THR A 810 18.77 -3.93 23.70
C THR A 810 19.44 -3.15 24.82
N LEU A 811 18.91 -1.96 25.15
CA LEU A 811 19.44 -1.09 26.19
C LEU A 811 18.66 -1.32 27.49
N ILE A 812 19.39 -1.59 28.58
CA ILE A 812 18.83 -1.61 29.92
C ILE A 812 18.49 -0.17 30.33
N GLU A 813 17.22 0.10 30.60
CA GLU A 813 16.74 1.44 30.94
C GLU A 813 16.80 1.71 32.44
N GLN A 814 16.53 0.69 33.26
CA GLN A 814 16.75 0.75 34.69
C GLN A 814 17.29 -0.58 35.23
N GLN A 815 18.27 -0.50 36.12
CA GLN A 815 18.79 -1.65 36.86
C GLN A 815 18.60 -1.40 38.35
N ILE A 816 17.88 -2.29 39.02
CA ILE A 816 17.53 -2.18 40.43
C ILE A 816 18.33 -3.23 41.20
N GLN A 817 19.10 -2.79 42.19
CA GLN A 817 20.00 -3.66 42.94
C GLN A 817 19.24 -4.58 43.90
N GLY A 818 19.58 -5.85 43.88
CA GLY A 818 19.08 -6.85 44.81
C GLY A 818 19.94 -7.01 46.07
N ILE A 819 19.51 -7.90 46.94
CA ILE A 819 20.16 -8.29 48.19
C ILE A 819 20.22 -9.83 48.25
N GLU A 820 21.37 -10.35 48.67
CA GLU A 820 21.65 -11.79 48.85
C GLU A 820 21.46 -12.60 47.56
N VAL A 821 20.48 -13.51 47.51
CA VAL A 821 20.28 -14.40 46.35
C VAL A 821 19.83 -13.64 45.11
N LEU A 822 19.07 -12.56 45.25
CA LEU A 822 18.69 -11.70 44.12
C LEU A 822 19.80 -10.67 43.89
N SER A 823 20.43 -10.70 42.72
CA SER A 823 21.51 -9.77 42.36
C SER A 823 20.96 -8.44 41.90
N ASP A 824 20.04 -8.48 40.94
CA ASP A 824 19.45 -7.29 40.33
C ASP A 824 18.19 -7.65 39.52
N LEU A 825 17.39 -6.61 39.24
CA LEU A 825 16.30 -6.60 38.29
C LEU A 825 16.62 -5.57 37.19
N GLU A 826 16.69 -6.02 35.94
CA GLU A 826 16.79 -5.15 34.77
C GLU A 826 15.39 -4.92 34.17
N VAL A 827 15.10 -3.66 33.85
CA VAL A 827 13.81 -3.21 33.30
C VAL A 827 14.04 -2.55 31.95
N MET A 828 13.23 -2.96 30.97
CA MET A 828 13.19 -2.41 29.61
C MET A 828 11.75 -2.44 29.09
N HIS A 829 11.48 -1.79 27.97
CA HIS A 829 10.17 -1.85 27.34
C HIS A 829 10.24 -1.81 25.81
N ASP A 830 9.15 -2.21 25.16
CA ASP A 830 8.86 -1.89 23.77
C ASP A 830 7.35 -1.57 23.58
N ALA A 831 6.90 -1.51 22.34
CA ALA A 831 5.50 -1.23 21.99
C ALA A 831 4.53 -2.37 22.38
N SER A 832 5.01 -3.53 22.83
CA SER A 832 4.20 -4.71 23.16
C SER A 832 4.28 -5.08 24.65
N TYR A 833 5.47 -4.97 25.26
CA TYR A 833 5.76 -5.52 26.58
C TYR A 833 6.59 -4.61 27.48
N LEU A 834 6.40 -4.81 28.78
CA LEU A 834 7.38 -4.51 29.82
C LEU A 834 8.29 -5.73 30.04
N TYR A 835 9.61 -5.58 29.89
CA TYR A 835 10.60 -6.63 30.10
C TYR A 835 11.24 -6.53 31.48
N LEU A 836 11.35 -7.66 32.16
CA LEU A 836 11.90 -7.81 33.50
C LEU A 836 12.87 -8.99 33.51
N THR A 837 14.15 -8.73 33.74
CA THR A 837 15.16 -9.80 33.89
C THR A 837 15.66 -9.83 35.33
N LEU A 838 15.38 -10.93 36.03
CA LEU A 838 15.85 -11.17 37.40
C LEU A 838 17.13 -12.01 37.34
N ARG A 839 18.22 -11.54 37.94
CA ARG A 839 19.47 -12.32 38.04
C ARG A 839 19.71 -12.79 39.47
N LEU A 840 20.11 -14.04 39.62
CA LEU A 840 20.36 -14.66 40.92
C LEU A 840 21.85 -15.02 41.11
N ALA A 841 22.38 -14.79 42.30
CA ALA A 841 23.77 -15.10 42.69
C ALA A 841 23.91 -16.42 43.49
N GLY A 842 22.87 -17.25 43.51
CA GLY A 842 22.82 -18.51 44.27
C GLY A 842 23.47 -19.71 43.57
N LEU A 843 23.67 -20.80 44.34
CA LEU A 843 24.11 -22.10 43.83
C LEU A 843 22.96 -22.94 43.24
N LYS A 844 21.71 -22.62 43.58
CA LYS A 844 20.52 -23.29 43.05
C LYS A 844 20.07 -22.63 41.74
N SER A 845 19.45 -23.41 40.86
CA SER A 845 18.75 -22.89 39.69
C SER A 845 17.66 -21.90 40.12
N PRO A 846 17.37 -20.84 39.34
CA PRO A 846 16.31 -19.88 39.67
C PRO A 846 14.93 -20.52 39.89
N THR A 847 14.66 -21.64 39.23
CA THR A 847 13.40 -22.41 39.37
C THR A 847 13.27 -23.18 40.68
N GLU A 848 14.34 -23.28 41.47
CA GLU A 848 14.34 -23.92 42.80
C GLU A 848 13.98 -22.96 43.94
N TYR A 849 13.74 -21.68 43.62
CA TYR A 849 13.23 -20.68 44.55
C TYR A 849 11.76 -20.37 44.27
N GLU A 850 11.06 -19.81 45.25
CA GLU A 850 9.81 -19.07 45.00
C GLU A 850 10.16 -17.57 44.95
N ILE A 851 9.79 -16.92 43.86
CA ILE A 851 10.07 -15.51 43.62
C ILE A 851 8.74 -14.77 43.55
N LEU A 852 8.57 -13.83 44.47
CA LEU A 852 7.43 -12.92 44.53
C LEU A 852 7.90 -11.55 44.08
N LEU A 853 7.45 -11.09 42.91
CA LEU A 853 7.74 -9.75 42.38
C LEU A 853 6.46 -8.92 42.35
N GLY A 854 6.39 -7.95 43.25
CA GLY A 854 5.32 -6.97 43.34
C GLY A 854 5.51 -5.83 42.36
N ILE A 855 4.42 -5.38 41.73
CA ILE A 855 4.40 -4.26 40.78
C ILE A 855 3.33 -3.27 41.24
N ASP A 856 3.77 -2.05 41.53
CA ASP A 856 2.94 -0.87 41.80
C ASP A 856 2.95 0.02 40.55
N THR A 857 1.77 0.27 39.99
CA THR A 857 1.62 0.92 38.68
C THR A 857 1.24 2.39 38.78
N TYR A 858 0.63 2.86 39.87
CA TYR A 858 0.32 4.27 40.13
C TYR A 858 -0.15 4.51 41.57
N ASP A 859 0.04 5.74 42.08
CA ASP A 859 -0.39 6.16 43.43
C ASP A 859 0.05 5.19 44.54
N ARG A 860 1.27 5.45 45.03
CA ARG A 860 1.97 4.64 46.06
C ARG A 860 1.20 4.41 47.35
N THR A 861 0.12 5.16 47.59
CA THR A 861 -0.70 5.07 48.80
C THR A 861 -1.88 4.10 48.68
N LEU A 862 -2.22 3.69 47.45
CA LEU A 862 -3.25 2.69 47.13
C LEU A 862 -2.61 1.33 46.84
N GLY A 863 -3.41 0.28 46.71
CA GLY A 863 -2.90 -1.07 46.46
C GLY A 863 -2.56 -1.85 47.73
N GLN A 864 -1.90 -3.00 47.57
CA GLN A 864 -1.57 -3.92 48.64
C GLN A 864 -0.28 -3.52 49.37
N MET A 865 -0.40 -3.19 50.66
CA MET A 865 0.70 -2.75 51.52
C MET A 865 1.38 -3.88 52.32
N ARG A 866 1.09 -5.14 51.97
CA ARG A 866 1.60 -6.33 52.66
C ARG A 866 1.79 -7.49 51.69
N TRP A 867 2.90 -8.20 51.83
CA TRP A 867 3.15 -9.42 51.08
C TRP A 867 2.16 -10.55 51.46
N PRO A 868 1.89 -11.52 50.57
CA PRO A 868 1.08 -12.70 50.91
C PRO A 868 1.64 -13.48 52.11
N GLY A 869 0.74 -14.09 52.89
CA GLY A 869 1.10 -14.91 54.04
C GLY A 869 1.61 -14.09 55.23
N ASN A 870 2.66 -14.60 55.90
CA ASN A 870 3.23 -14.00 57.11
C ASN A 870 4.46 -13.11 56.84
N LEU A 871 4.64 -12.66 55.59
CA LEU A 871 5.73 -11.78 55.20
C LEU A 871 5.45 -10.32 55.65
N ASP A 872 6.52 -9.52 55.62
CA ASP A 872 6.54 -8.11 56.06
C ASP A 872 5.70 -7.18 55.14
N LYS A 873 5.75 -5.88 55.43
CA LYS A 873 5.15 -4.84 54.57
C LYS A 873 5.88 -4.75 53.22
N THR A 874 5.17 -4.33 52.20
CA THR A 874 5.72 -3.98 50.89
C THR A 874 6.31 -2.57 50.92
N ALA A 875 7.20 -2.27 49.97
CA ALA A 875 7.83 -0.95 49.87
C ALA A 875 6.87 0.17 49.43
N SER A 876 5.86 -0.18 48.65
CA SER A 876 4.72 0.67 48.24
C SER A 876 3.47 -0.20 48.09
N GLY A 877 2.33 0.38 47.75
CA GLY A 877 1.11 -0.41 47.58
C GLY A 877 1.03 -1.04 46.18
N LEU A 878 1.02 -2.37 46.14
CA LEU A 878 1.14 -3.15 44.90
C LEU A 878 -0.23 -3.45 44.28
N GLU A 879 -0.39 -3.27 42.97
CA GLU A 879 -1.54 -3.74 42.20
C GLU A 879 -1.39 -5.20 41.77
N PHE A 880 -0.18 -5.59 41.37
CA PHE A 880 0.09 -6.89 40.77
C PHE A 880 1.19 -7.64 41.52
N LEU A 881 1.14 -8.96 41.42
CA LEU A 881 2.14 -9.87 41.95
C LEU A 881 2.47 -10.93 40.90
N LEU A 882 3.71 -10.95 40.42
CA LEU A 882 4.26 -12.06 39.67
C LEU A 882 4.83 -13.09 40.65
N ASP A 883 4.20 -14.26 40.72
CA ASP A 883 4.61 -15.41 41.54
C ASP A 883 5.24 -16.48 40.63
N ILE A 884 6.53 -16.73 40.80
CA ILE A 884 7.29 -17.73 40.05
C ILE A 884 7.74 -18.83 41.02
N LYS A 885 7.22 -20.05 40.83
CA LYS A 885 7.59 -21.24 41.62
C LYS A 885 7.27 -22.51 40.86
N ASN A 886 7.92 -23.61 41.21
CA ASN A 886 7.64 -24.94 40.62
C ASN A 886 7.66 -24.95 39.07
N ASN A 887 8.54 -24.15 38.47
CA ASN A 887 8.60 -23.95 37.01
C ASN A 887 7.28 -23.43 36.38
N GLU A 888 6.51 -22.66 37.14
CA GLU A 888 5.34 -21.93 36.69
C GLU A 888 5.50 -20.44 37.07
N ALA A 889 4.99 -19.54 36.23
CA ALA A 889 4.89 -18.13 36.55
C ALA A 889 3.42 -17.68 36.41
N ARG A 890 2.91 -16.97 37.42
CA ARG A 890 1.53 -16.47 37.46
C ARG A 890 1.52 -14.98 37.79
N LEU A 891 0.81 -14.18 36.99
CA LEU A 891 0.56 -12.76 37.26
C LEU A 891 -0.80 -12.60 37.96
N LEU A 892 -0.78 -12.24 39.22
CA LEU A 892 -1.95 -12.04 40.07
C LEU A 892 -2.24 -10.55 40.25
N VAL A 893 -3.47 -10.21 40.61
CA VAL A 893 -3.94 -8.84 40.79
C VAL A 893 -4.67 -8.67 42.13
N ILE A 894 -4.68 -7.47 42.70
CA ILE A 894 -5.51 -7.20 43.89
C ILE A 894 -7.00 -7.24 43.56
N PRO A 895 -7.88 -7.67 44.49
CA PRO A 895 -9.32 -7.77 44.22
C PRO A 895 -10.02 -6.47 43.80
N SER A 896 -9.47 -5.30 44.17
CA SER A 896 -10.03 -4.00 43.78
C SER A 896 -9.61 -3.51 42.39
N TYR A 897 -8.67 -4.20 41.73
CA TYR A 897 -8.14 -3.80 40.42
C TYR A 897 -8.23 -4.91 39.36
N ASN A 898 -9.03 -5.95 39.63
CA ASN A 898 -9.23 -7.06 38.71
C ASN A 898 -10.30 -6.73 37.66
N ILE A 899 -9.87 -6.52 36.41
CA ILE A 899 -10.77 -6.24 35.28
C ILE A 899 -11.75 -7.39 35.02
N ALA A 900 -11.35 -8.64 35.30
CA ALA A 900 -12.20 -9.82 35.14
C ALA A 900 -13.40 -9.84 36.10
N SER A 901 -13.34 -9.03 37.16
CA SER A 901 -14.38 -8.83 38.17
C SER A 901 -15.05 -7.45 38.06
N SER A 902 -14.87 -6.75 36.94
CA SER A 902 -15.34 -5.39 36.69
C SER A 902 -14.87 -4.38 37.75
N LYS A 903 -13.60 -4.49 38.18
CA LYS A 903 -12.95 -3.58 39.14
C LYS A 903 -11.76 -2.88 38.50
N TYR A 904 -11.81 -1.55 38.48
CA TYR A 904 -10.96 -0.72 37.61
C TYR A 904 -10.15 0.35 38.35
N ALA A 905 -10.11 0.33 39.69
CA ALA A 905 -9.32 1.28 40.48
C ALA A 905 -8.76 0.65 41.76
N SER A 906 -7.46 0.79 41.98
CA SER A 906 -6.79 0.37 43.22
C SER A 906 -7.44 0.99 44.45
N THR A 907 -7.51 0.19 45.52
CA THR A 907 -7.86 0.67 46.86
C THR A 907 -6.82 0.21 47.85
N LEU A 908 -6.62 0.95 48.94
CA LEU A 908 -5.67 0.58 49.99
C LEU A 908 -6.06 -0.76 50.63
N ARG A 909 -5.14 -1.72 50.62
CA ARG A 909 -5.27 -3.05 51.24
C ARG A 909 -4.07 -3.38 52.13
N ARG A 910 -4.29 -4.22 53.14
CA ARG A 910 -3.26 -4.68 54.11
C ARG A 910 -3.38 -6.16 54.48
N ASP A 911 -4.18 -6.91 53.72
CA ASP A 911 -4.53 -8.30 53.98
C ASP A 911 -3.63 -9.31 53.25
N GLY A 912 -2.72 -8.84 52.38
CA GLY A 912 -1.85 -9.71 51.58
C GLY A 912 -2.57 -10.51 50.49
N MET A 913 -3.83 -10.19 50.18
CA MET A 913 -4.61 -10.89 49.17
C MET A 913 -4.31 -10.39 47.75
N PHE A 914 -4.06 -11.36 46.87
CA PHE A 914 -4.06 -11.26 45.42
C PHE A 914 -4.92 -12.41 44.88
N GLU A 915 -5.51 -12.22 43.71
CA GLU A 915 -6.38 -13.19 43.04
C GLU A 915 -6.01 -13.36 41.56
N GLU A 916 -6.54 -14.41 40.97
CA GLU A 916 -6.32 -14.73 39.56
C GLU A 916 -7.20 -13.87 38.65
N ILE A 917 -6.69 -13.61 37.45
CA ILE A 917 -7.38 -12.88 36.39
C ILE A 917 -8.14 -13.90 35.54
N SER A 918 -9.38 -14.21 35.94
CA SER A 918 -10.23 -15.20 35.28
C SER A 918 -11.24 -14.54 34.33
N MET A 919 -10.80 -14.26 33.10
CA MET A 919 -11.57 -13.53 32.09
C MET A 919 -12.73 -14.38 31.56
N LEU A 920 -13.95 -13.82 31.52
CA LEU A 920 -15.08 -14.44 30.83
C LEU A 920 -14.83 -14.42 29.32
N VAL A 921 -14.92 -15.58 28.66
CA VAL A 921 -14.66 -15.74 27.22
C VAL A 921 -15.75 -16.51 26.48
N ASN A 922 -16.61 -17.22 27.20
CA ASN A 922 -17.87 -17.76 26.68
C ASN A 922 -18.97 -17.48 27.70
N GLY A 923 -20.06 -16.84 27.27
CA GLY A 923 -21.22 -16.60 28.13
C GLY A 923 -21.96 -17.90 28.49
N THR A 924 -22.82 -17.83 29.51
CA THR A 924 -23.77 -18.92 29.77
C THR A 924 -24.83 -18.93 28.68
N VAL A 925 -25.11 -20.11 28.13
CA VAL A 925 -26.12 -20.30 27.07
C VAL A 925 -27.22 -21.23 27.58
N THR A 926 -28.48 -20.91 27.25
CA THR A 926 -29.62 -21.80 27.48
C THR A 926 -30.13 -22.26 26.12
N THR A 927 -30.11 -23.55 25.87
CA THR A 927 -30.59 -24.14 24.61
C THR A 927 -32.12 -24.17 24.58
N LYS A 928 -32.69 -24.38 23.40
CA LYS A 928 -34.15 -24.43 23.19
C LYS A 928 -34.89 -25.49 24.01
N ASP A 929 -34.24 -26.61 24.31
CA ASP A 929 -34.76 -27.66 25.18
C ASP A 929 -34.56 -27.39 26.69
N GLY A 930 -33.99 -26.24 27.06
CA GLY A 930 -33.79 -25.80 28.44
C GLY A 930 -32.50 -26.29 29.10
N ARG A 931 -31.58 -26.94 28.36
CA ARG A 931 -30.25 -27.29 28.87
C ARG A 931 -29.40 -26.03 29.02
N VAL A 932 -28.68 -25.93 30.13
CA VAL A 932 -27.75 -24.83 30.41
C VAL A 932 -26.33 -25.26 30.07
N ILE A 933 -25.69 -24.55 29.15
CA ILE A 933 -24.27 -24.64 28.86
C ILE A 933 -23.58 -23.57 29.72
N PRO A 934 -22.70 -23.96 30.66
CA PRO A 934 -22.09 -23.02 31.61
C PRO A 934 -21.11 -22.09 30.89
N GLU A 935 -20.90 -20.90 31.48
CA GLU A 935 -19.83 -20.00 31.04
C GLU A 935 -18.45 -20.65 31.09
N LYS A 936 -17.54 -20.20 30.22
CA LYS A 936 -16.12 -20.57 30.25
C LYS A 936 -15.28 -19.34 30.51
N ARG A 937 -14.23 -19.53 31.30
CA ARG A 937 -13.28 -18.47 31.66
C ARG A 937 -11.85 -18.85 31.28
N PHE A 938 -11.11 -17.88 30.78
CA PHE A 938 -9.69 -17.98 30.47
C PHE A 938 -8.85 -17.54 31.69
N ASP A 939 -7.85 -18.35 32.04
CA ASP A 939 -6.83 -18.01 33.05
C ASP A 939 -5.79 -17.06 32.42
N ALA A 940 -6.03 -15.76 32.55
CA ALA A 940 -5.09 -14.73 32.09
C ALA A 940 -3.93 -14.51 33.08
N SER A 941 -3.94 -15.15 34.26
CA SER A 941 -2.83 -15.11 35.22
C SER A 941 -1.69 -16.02 34.78
N HIS A 942 -1.97 -17.13 34.11
CA HIS A 942 -0.92 -18.03 33.63
C HIS A 942 0.01 -17.35 32.61
N MET A 943 1.33 -17.45 32.85
CA MET A 943 2.38 -16.93 31.96
C MET A 943 3.03 -18.10 31.21
N ARG A 944 2.76 -18.22 29.89
CA ARG A 944 3.29 -19.33 29.08
C ARG A 944 4.82 -19.28 29.00
N GLN A 945 5.48 -20.38 29.35
CA GLN A 945 6.94 -20.49 29.29
C GLN A 945 7.41 -20.76 27.85
N GLY A 946 8.48 -20.11 27.42
CA GLY A 946 9.11 -20.35 26.11
C GLY A 946 10.07 -19.23 25.70
N SER A 947 10.87 -19.47 24.66
CA SER A 947 11.71 -18.45 24.05
C SER A 947 10.88 -17.27 23.54
N PHE A 948 11.46 -16.07 23.51
CA PHE A 948 10.80 -14.86 23.00
C PHE A 948 10.78 -14.77 21.47
N ASP A 949 10.70 -15.92 20.80
CA ASP A 949 10.58 -16.06 19.35
C ASP A 949 9.13 -16.16 18.86
N GLU A 950 8.13 -16.09 19.76
CA GLU A 950 6.70 -16.06 19.46
C GLU A 950 5.95 -15.17 20.46
N ALA A 951 4.95 -14.40 20.04
CA ALA A 951 4.29 -13.38 20.88
C ALA A 951 3.68 -13.91 22.20
N GLY A 952 3.16 -15.14 22.24
CA GLY A 952 2.49 -15.67 23.43
C GLY A 952 3.43 -16.22 24.52
N ASN A 953 4.74 -16.31 24.28
CA ASN A 953 5.70 -16.80 25.28
C ASN A 953 6.13 -15.64 26.18
N LEU A 954 5.94 -15.76 27.49
CA LEU A 954 6.04 -14.62 28.41
C LEU A 954 7.20 -14.74 29.40
N TRP A 955 7.80 -15.91 29.56
CA TRP A 955 9.01 -16.05 30.37
C TRP A 955 9.84 -17.28 30.01
N TYR A 956 11.13 -17.24 30.34
CA TYR A 956 12.03 -18.40 30.30
C TYR A 956 13.20 -18.21 31.29
N VAL A 957 14.00 -19.26 31.47
CA VAL A 957 15.18 -19.25 32.33
C VAL A 957 16.42 -19.50 31.49
N GLU A 958 17.44 -18.66 31.65
CA GLU A 958 18.75 -18.81 31.02
C GLU A 958 19.85 -18.66 32.08
N GLY A 959 20.56 -19.76 32.34
CA GLY A 959 21.57 -19.81 33.41
C GLY A 959 20.97 -19.43 34.77
N ASN A 960 21.46 -18.33 35.34
CA ASN A 960 20.99 -17.80 36.62
C ASN A 960 19.98 -16.65 36.47
N SER A 961 19.46 -16.43 35.27
CA SER A 961 18.53 -15.35 34.95
C SER A 961 17.14 -15.89 34.66
N ILE A 962 16.12 -15.18 35.14
CA ILE A 962 14.74 -15.37 34.70
C ILE A 962 14.37 -14.15 33.86
N HIS A 963 14.02 -14.41 32.61
CA HIS A 963 13.56 -13.39 31.68
C HIS A 963 12.05 -13.43 31.61
N VAL A 964 11.41 -12.30 31.86
CA VAL A 964 9.96 -12.13 31.82
C VAL A 964 9.63 -10.97 30.90
N ARG A 965 8.56 -11.08 30.14
CA ARG A 965 7.93 -9.96 29.46
C ARG A 965 6.43 -9.98 29.73
N ILE A 966 5.88 -8.85 30.15
CA ILE A 966 4.48 -8.72 30.53
C ILE A 966 3.79 -7.82 29.50
N PRO A 967 2.76 -8.31 28.79
CA PRO A 967 1.95 -7.47 27.91
C PRO A 967 1.36 -6.29 28.68
N TRP A 968 1.41 -5.10 28.09
CA TRP A 968 0.94 -3.87 28.75
C TRP A 968 -0.49 -3.99 29.30
N ASN A 969 -1.41 -4.58 28.52
CA ASN A 969 -2.79 -4.72 28.92
C ASN A 969 -2.99 -5.66 30.13
N ARG A 970 -2.07 -6.62 30.40
CA ARG A 970 -2.12 -7.48 31.60
C ARG A 970 -1.81 -6.70 32.89
N LEU A 971 -1.24 -5.50 32.77
CA LEU A 971 -0.95 -4.58 33.87
C LEU A 971 -1.98 -3.44 33.94
N ASN A 972 -3.13 -3.58 33.26
CA ASN A 972 -4.15 -2.54 33.10
C ASN A 972 -3.59 -1.21 32.53
N VAL A 973 -2.48 -1.27 31.78
CA VAL A 973 -1.99 -0.15 30.98
C VAL A 973 -2.88 -0.09 29.73
N THR A 974 -3.64 1.01 29.61
CA THR A 974 -4.63 1.18 28.53
C THR A 974 -4.03 1.79 27.27
N ASP A 975 -2.93 2.54 27.44
CA ASP A 975 -2.14 3.12 26.36
C ASP A 975 -0.71 3.38 26.87
N PRO A 976 0.26 2.51 26.53
CA PRO A 976 1.65 2.71 26.92
C PRO A 976 2.27 3.93 26.21
N SER A 977 1.76 4.33 25.04
CA SER A 977 2.28 5.47 24.27
C SER A 977 2.04 6.81 24.98
N SER A 978 0.99 6.90 25.83
CA SER A 978 0.67 8.11 26.61
C SER A 978 0.73 7.89 28.13
N LEU A 979 1.36 6.79 28.58
CA LEU A 979 1.59 6.46 30.00
C LEU A 979 0.28 6.33 30.79
N ARG A 980 -0.75 5.71 30.19
CA ARG A 980 -2.09 5.60 30.81
C ARG A 980 -2.32 4.24 31.44
N VAL A 981 -2.84 4.27 32.66
CA VAL A 981 -3.32 3.11 33.41
C VAL A 981 -4.79 3.31 33.77
N LEU A 982 -5.51 2.21 33.92
CA LEU A 982 -6.92 2.23 34.26
C LEU A 982 -7.14 2.85 35.65
N HIS A 983 -8.12 3.74 35.79
CA HIS A 983 -8.52 4.30 37.08
C HIS A 983 -9.98 4.77 37.04
N ASP A 984 -10.89 3.85 37.34
CA ASP A 984 -12.31 4.15 37.42
C ASP A 984 -12.94 3.59 38.70
N THR A 985 -13.40 4.49 39.57
CA THR A 985 -14.06 4.13 40.83
C THR A 985 -15.55 3.82 40.66
N ARG A 986 -16.10 3.99 39.45
CA ARG A 986 -17.51 3.67 39.15
C ARG A 986 -17.68 2.15 39.00
N ASN A 987 -18.86 1.64 39.34
CA ASN A 987 -19.20 0.24 39.12
C ASN A 987 -19.81 0.08 37.72
N ILE A 988 -19.01 -0.38 36.76
CA ILE A 988 -19.40 -0.52 35.35
C ILE A 988 -19.24 -2.00 34.95
N GLY A 989 -20.35 -2.70 34.72
CA GLY A 989 -20.32 -4.14 34.42
C GLY A 989 -19.83 -4.47 33.01
N SER A 990 -20.36 -3.77 32.00
CA SER A 990 -20.06 -3.99 30.58
C SER A 990 -19.62 -2.66 29.96
N PRO A 991 -18.32 -2.35 29.99
CA PRO A 991 -17.81 -1.12 29.41
C PRO A 991 -17.81 -1.15 27.88
N GLU A 992 -18.23 -0.04 27.28
CA GLU A 992 -18.02 0.25 25.85
C GLU A 992 -16.69 1.01 25.65
N THR A 993 -16.30 1.17 24.38
CA THR A 993 -15.12 1.92 23.96
C THR A 993 -15.07 3.33 24.56
N ASP A 994 -13.90 3.73 25.06
CA ASP A 994 -13.63 5.03 25.69
C ASP A 994 -14.56 5.41 26.87
N MET A 995 -15.31 4.46 27.43
CA MET A 995 -16.23 4.73 28.54
C MET A 995 -15.55 4.78 29.91
N LEU A 996 -14.51 3.97 30.11
CA LEU A 996 -13.76 3.90 31.37
C LEU A 996 -12.79 5.08 31.50
N ARG A 997 -12.51 5.46 32.75
CA ARG A 997 -11.53 6.51 33.06
C ARG A 997 -10.14 5.93 33.27
N THR A 998 -9.16 6.74 32.91
CA THR A 998 -7.74 6.42 33.06
C THR A 998 -7.03 7.55 33.80
N THR A 999 -5.89 7.22 34.41
CA THR A 999 -4.95 8.20 34.96
C THR A 999 -3.59 8.02 34.31
N ARG A 1000 -2.74 9.04 34.40
CA ARG A 1000 -1.34 8.92 33.99
C ARG A 1000 -0.55 8.30 35.13
N THR A 1001 0.26 7.27 34.84
CA THR A 1001 1.14 6.67 35.86
C THR A 1001 2.20 7.68 36.33
N ASP A 1002 2.57 7.61 37.60
CA ASP A 1002 3.72 8.29 38.20
C ASP A 1002 4.98 7.40 38.22
N GLY A 1003 4.97 6.33 37.42
CA GLY A 1003 6.04 5.35 37.22
C GLY A 1003 5.73 4.02 37.87
N PHE A 1004 6.49 2.98 37.56
CA PHE A 1004 6.33 1.65 38.13
C PHE A 1004 7.34 1.43 39.25
N VAL A 1005 6.86 0.94 40.40
CA VAL A 1005 7.70 0.49 41.50
C VAL A 1005 7.71 -1.03 41.55
N PHE A 1006 8.90 -1.59 41.66
CA PHE A 1006 9.13 -3.02 41.79
C PHE A 1006 9.65 -3.31 43.20
N ASP A 1007 9.03 -4.27 43.89
CA ASP A 1007 9.52 -4.83 45.16
C ASP A 1007 9.55 -6.35 45.00
N ALA A 1008 10.56 -7.05 45.53
CA ALA A 1008 10.67 -8.49 45.34
C ALA A 1008 11.15 -9.25 46.58
N ARG A 1009 10.71 -10.49 46.73
CA ARG A 1009 11.13 -11.45 47.75
C ARG A 1009 11.47 -12.79 47.11
N VAL A 1010 12.60 -13.35 47.50
CA VAL A 1010 13.02 -14.71 47.13
C VAL A 1010 12.93 -15.57 48.36
N LEU A 1011 12.16 -16.66 48.27
CA LEU A 1011 11.91 -17.58 49.36
C LEU A 1011 12.51 -18.96 49.03
N ASP A 1012 13.04 -19.62 50.05
CA ASP A 1012 13.35 -21.04 49.98
C ASP A 1012 12.02 -21.85 50.07
N PRO A 1013 11.67 -22.67 49.07
CA PRO A 1013 10.35 -23.33 49.04
C PRO A 1013 10.12 -24.30 50.20
N ALA A 1014 11.18 -24.93 50.71
CA ALA A 1014 11.08 -25.93 51.76
C ALA A 1014 10.88 -25.31 53.15
N THR A 1015 11.60 -24.23 53.44
CA THR A 1015 11.59 -23.57 54.76
C THR A 1015 10.67 -22.35 54.82
N ARG A 1016 10.25 -21.82 53.66
CA ARG A 1016 9.57 -20.53 53.51
C ARG A 1016 10.36 -19.33 54.03
N ALA A 1017 11.66 -19.50 54.32
CA ALA A 1017 12.53 -18.43 54.75
C ALA A 1017 12.85 -17.49 53.57
N GLN A 1018 12.87 -16.19 53.83
CA GLN A 1018 13.37 -15.21 52.87
C GLN A 1018 14.89 -15.34 52.76
N VAL A 1019 15.39 -15.49 51.53
CA VAL A 1019 16.81 -15.68 51.20
C VAL A 1019 17.33 -14.62 50.21
N GLY A 1020 16.48 -13.70 49.80
CA GLY A 1020 16.84 -12.58 48.94
C GLY A 1020 15.69 -11.59 48.80
N SER A 1021 16.02 -10.36 48.39
CA SER A 1021 15.04 -9.30 48.16
C SER A 1021 15.55 -8.26 47.18
N LEU A 1022 14.65 -7.40 46.68
CA LEU A 1022 15.01 -6.25 45.86
C LEU A 1022 15.08 -4.97 46.72
N ASN A 1023 16.03 -4.07 46.45
CA ASN A 1023 15.94 -2.70 46.96
C ASN A 1023 14.93 -1.94 46.10
N ALA A 1024 13.67 -1.94 46.52
CA ALA A 1024 12.59 -1.33 45.74
C ALA A 1024 12.92 0.10 45.29
N ASN A 1025 12.63 0.40 44.02
CA ASN A 1025 12.95 1.68 43.37
C ASN A 1025 11.97 2.82 43.75
N THR A 1026 11.48 2.87 44.99
CA THR A 1026 10.50 3.88 45.45
C THR A 1026 10.99 5.32 45.29
N GLY A 1027 12.31 5.55 45.42
CA GLY A 1027 12.92 6.86 45.22
C GLY A 1027 13.13 7.27 43.75
N SER A 1028 13.03 6.32 42.82
CA SER A 1028 13.14 6.55 41.38
C SER A 1028 12.27 5.53 40.61
N PRO A 1029 10.94 5.65 40.67
CA PRO A 1029 10.04 4.77 39.94
C PRO A 1029 10.39 4.72 38.45
N TYR A 1030 10.22 3.56 37.84
CA TYR A 1030 10.51 3.35 36.42
C TYR A 1030 9.50 4.12 35.57
N MET A 1031 10.00 4.96 34.67
CA MET A 1031 9.19 5.74 33.74
C MET A 1031 9.79 5.59 32.35
N TRP A 1032 8.97 5.23 31.36
CA TRP A 1032 9.39 5.15 29.98
C TRP A 1032 9.01 6.40 29.18
N GLN A 1033 9.58 6.53 27.98
CA GLN A 1033 9.22 7.60 27.06
C GLN A 1033 7.97 7.20 26.28
N GLY A 1034 6.94 8.05 26.30
CA GLY A 1034 5.78 7.90 25.42
C GLY A 1034 6.12 8.18 23.96
N TRP A 1035 5.20 7.86 23.07
CA TRP A 1035 5.37 8.04 21.62
C TRP A 1035 4.08 8.51 20.95
N GLU A 1036 4.21 9.28 19.87
CA GLU A 1036 3.09 9.75 19.03
C GLU A 1036 3.08 9.06 17.66
N GLU A 1037 4.20 8.42 17.29
CA GLU A 1037 4.34 7.62 16.10
C GLU A 1037 4.74 6.20 16.50
N THR A 1038 4.39 5.23 15.68
CA THR A 1038 4.64 3.82 16.01
C THR A 1038 6.13 3.53 16.08
N PRO A 1039 6.62 2.92 17.18
CA PRO A 1039 8.02 2.57 17.31
C PRO A 1039 8.48 1.58 16.21
N PRO A 1040 9.81 1.43 16.02
CA PRO A 1040 10.34 0.47 15.06
C PRO A 1040 9.78 -0.93 15.28
N TYR A 1041 9.32 -1.55 14.19
CA TYR A 1041 8.82 -2.91 14.16
C TYR A 1041 9.53 -3.71 13.08
N ARG A 1042 9.40 -5.03 13.12
CA ARG A 1042 9.95 -5.95 12.11
C ARG A 1042 8.91 -6.98 11.69
N LYS A 1043 9.04 -7.45 10.45
CA LYS A 1043 8.29 -8.58 9.90
C LYS A 1043 9.06 -9.88 10.18
N ARG A 1044 8.38 -10.93 10.65
CA ARG A 1044 8.94 -12.27 10.87
C ARG A 1044 8.00 -13.35 10.34
N ILE A 1045 8.53 -14.29 9.56
CA ILE A 1045 7.77 -15.48 9.13
C ILE A 1045 7.48 -16.35 10.35
N LYS A 1046 6.19 -16.65 10.62
CA LYS A 1046 5.80 -17.52 11.74
C LYS A 1046 6.05 -19.00 11.43
N LYS A 1047 6.13 -19.83 12.47
CA LYS A 1047 6.26 -21.29 12.30
C LYS A 1047 5.05 -21.89 11.58
N SER A 1048 3.86 -21.32 11.78
CA SER A 1048 2.63 -21.70 11.06
C SER A 1048 2.74 -21.53 9.54
N TYR A 1049 3.36 -20.44 9.07
CA TYR A 1049 3.62 -20.21 7.63
C TYR A 1049 4.41 -21.37 7.02
N MET A 1050 5.48 -21.80 7.69
CA MET A 1050 6.37 -22.85 7.19
C MET A 1050 5.64 -24.19 7.08
N ILE A 1051 4.79 -24.50 8.05
CA ILE A 1051 3.96 -25.72 8.07
C ILE A 1051 2.96 -25.70 6.90
N VAL A 1052 2.26 -24.58 6.71
CA VAL A 1052 1.29 -24.42 5.61
C VAL A 1052 2.00 -24.51 4.26
N ARG A 1053 3.12 -23.79 4.09
CA ARG A 1053 3.93 -23.82 2.88
C ARG A 1053 4.32 -25.23 2.47
N ASP A 1054 4.89 -25.98 3.40
CA ASP A 1054 5.40 -27.32 3.11
C ASP A 1054 4.28 -28.28 2.68
N ALA A 1055 3.05 -28.07 3.17
CA ALA A 1055 1.87 -28.81 2.74
C ALA A 1055 1.36 -28.35 1.36
N TRP A 1056 1.26 -27.04 1.13
CA TRP A 1056 0.71 -26.47 -0.10
C TRP A 1056 1.63 -26.59 -1.31
N GLU A 1057 2.95 -26.68 -1.12
CA GLU A 1057 3.92 -26.80 -2.22
C GLU A 1057 3.63 -28.00 -3.13
N GLN A 1058 3.19 -29.13 -2.56
CA GLN A 1058 2.84 -30.33 -3.33
C GLN A 1058 1.57 -30.15 -4.17
N GLU A 1059 0.61 -29.36 -3.70
CA GLU A 1059 -0.61 -29.05 -4.43
C GLU A 1059 -0.34 -28.01 -5.53
N ALA A 1060 0.46 -27.00 -5.22
CA ALA A 1060 0.90 -25.99 -6.17
C ALA A 1060 1.66 -26.59 -7.37
N GLU A 1061 2.54 -27.56 -7.14
CA GLU A 1061 3.26 -28.22 -8.24
C GLU A 1061 2.34 -29.06 -9.15
N LYS A 1062 1.27 -29.65 -8.60
CA LYS A 1062 0.28 -30.40 -9.40
C LYS A 1062 -0.55 -29.50 -10.31
N GLU A 1063 -0.84 -28.28 -9.87
CA GLU A 1063 -1.66 -27.32 -10.61
C GLU A 1063 -0.86 -26.45 -11.59
N LYS A 1064 0.45 -26.38 -11.43
CA LYS A 1064 1.36 -25.57 -12.25
C LYS A 1064 1.06 -25.60 -13.75
N ALA A 1065 0.91 -26.79 -14.32
CA ALA A 1065 0.63 -26.96 -15.75
C ALA A 1065 -0.74 -26.40 -16.16
N ILE A 1066 -1.75 -26.47 -15.29
CA ILE A 1066 -3.09 -25.90 -15.53
C ILE A 1066 -3.00 -24.38 -15.55
N LEU A 1067 -2.27 -23.78 -14.60
CA LEU A 1067 -2.13 -22.33 -14.48
C LEU A 1067 -1.35 -21.72 -15.64
N VAL A 1068 -0.23 -22.34 -16.03
CA VAL A 1068 0.58 -21.90 -17.19
C VAL A 1068 -0.22 -21.94 -18.49
N ASP A 1069 -0.95 -23.04 -18.71
CA ASP A 1069 -1.82 -23.19 -19.89
C ASP A 1069 -2.93 -22.12 -19.91
N PHE A 1070 -3.56 -21.84 -18.76
CA PHE A 1070 -4.57 -20.79 -18.65
C PHE A 1070 -4.00 -19.39 -18.98
N VAL A 1071 -2.87 -19.00 -18.40
CA VAL A 1071 -2.27 -17.68 -18.65
C VAL A 1071 -1.80 -17.55 -20.10
N GLY A 1072 -1.22 -18.61 -20.67
CA GLY A 1072 -0.76 -18.64 -22.07
C GLY A 1072 -1.85 -18.45 -23.12
N THR A 1073 -3.14 -18.64 -22.77
CA THR A 1073 -4.28 -18.38 -23.69
C THR A 1073 -4.39 -16.92 -24.15
N LYS A 1074 -3.85 -15.96 -23.38
CA LYS A 1074 -4.13 -14.53 -23.57
C LYS A 1074 -3.01 -13.71 -24.23
N GLU A 1075 -1.74 -14.15 -24.22
CA GLU A 1075 -0.65 -13.43 -24.90
C GLU A 1075 -0.69 -13.53 -26.44
N ALA A 1076 -1.53 -14.41 -27.00
CA ALA A 1076 -1.63 -14.64 -28.45
C ALA A 1076 -2.78 -13.90 -29.16
N ARG A 1077 -3.42 -12.89 -28.54
CA ARG A 1077 -4.54 -12.14 -29.15
C ARG A 1077 -4.36 -10.63 -29.16
#